data_AF-A0A2D5YZM5-F1
#
_entry.id   AF-A0A2D5YZM5-F1
#
_cell.length_a   1.000
_cell.length_b   1.000
_cell.length_c   1.000
_cell.angle_alpha   90.00
_cell.angle_beta   90.00
_cell.angle_gamma   90.00
#
_symmetry.space_group_name_H-M   'P 1'
#
loop_
_entity.id
_entity.type
_entity.pdbx_description
1 polymer ?
#
loop_
_entity_poly.entity_id
_entity_poly.type
_entity_poly.pdbx_seq_one_letter_code
_entity_poly.pdbx_strand_id
1 'polypeptide(L)'
;MALAASVLGDTTGTAPDWLEGYRVRFPVRVVSDAKKLDAKTIIVRIPTGGWLKPDATDIRVCGPDGGIIPAIVLAHDPLGDTIIQFRQESKEERYWVYVSNPDAPGKDLAFEARVSTAKEASIQAGLLKMRLAKVSAENASALRDLLAEIGKQQGIFDQASTNLATWQEALPKREAEHATAKVLVPPAKTTLDQAAAAHAPFQKIADEKTALSRAASTKAKRAQAAAARAAQAHNAAIGKLNTAQQKLAADPAPSEQETAELNQRIADLKSALPELEAVVQSTAAAAVPLEAEAAAAKQVATDARLAAAPTDTTLKQARTQHTQLSNAAKQAAARVAKAKNVITSESKLKADAQAALAKLQPTLPGIKKAATDSKTASDNAVTDARAKEATYFDLAAAVDPRLLKEGLTVEFREWSGDKFADWAQVVEGLQCSDNVLGGAVVTEVIQNVNPFRRADPRNFAASYRGYLKVDKPGVYSFFVNGDDATFLFINGYKVYSRTGTNPPLRGRVELYGIGADIQLERGVHPFEVHHVIGNTAEATGHCTLMWLTPNSKAWQWVPRTAFTAAHIAVPVGVEAWDGQPIAVFDYGIDDVLTVDGVSLFLTRFAAAASPGVSPNVTWSFDDGTTSQNPSPTHIFFKEGDVVVTLQSHPTLPAFRRRCHVWTPPVPTNPLAIGTAVEMLSEIDVTQLQVRDLNDIYHFLRLCEQPDRWPVMERVCDHLLAQPELDVKYRALLYGSLIEAIARQGRGTEAVKIFDRAVAEIGSLRTLDGAVRLDTAYVQRQVLKDYAAAGKLYAQVIQGNERLRHPLIRQAAVAWGDMYLDAGDLARAGEAYRLARQLGSIGAVAGGKTDAVKRGALLRVAEQQLTQGNIEQTYRLLWRIENEFPEQKLEGLYRYMRAESDRHAGRYDQAIRNYEMLLNLRQWGGFRPQAFHGIADCYYRMGDSDEALKWLTALQESYPNEYQQRDLDSVRARIETRRSAFQQQQAADTGGDAAVQEIPTFSDRHVNYEQPDDVALIGSQRAGPIPALGFDGPHVVTALRPGFGYAQVANVSMVNLPPQGNLWLEMWYRTRGTSAHDREMIIVKVAGDDAPAGVVSAPPQRTFGLWHKIVLESPALNTFNGSFAVFVPESAGILEIDGVRVRHVSDRQHDALRRFVQGADPQ
;
A
#
# COMPACT_ATOMS: atom_id res chain seq x y z
N MET A 1 -9.34 33.35 24.47
CA MET A 1 -10.71 33.91 24.56
C MET A 1 -11.15 34.71 23.32
N ALA A 2 -10.53 35.83 22.93
CA ALA A 2 -10.98 36.60 21.75
C ALA A 2 -10.91 35.82 20.41
N LEU A 3 -9.88 34.99 20.21
CA LEU A 3 -9.76 34.09 19.05
C LEU A 3 -10.82 32.98 19.06
N ALA A 4 -11.15 32.45 20.24
CA ALA A 4 -12.21 31.46 20.41
C ALA A 4 -13.59 32.10 20.13
N ALA A 5 -13.85 33.32 20.60
CA ALA A 5 -15.09 34.04 20.32
C ALA A 5 -15.27 34.45 18.85
N SER A 6 -14.19 34.72 18.10
CA SER A 6 -14.28 35.00 16.64
C SER A 6 -14.33 33.75 15.77
N VAL A 7 -13.86 32.60 16.29
CA VAL A 7 -13.88 31.30 15.60
C VAL A 7 -15.19 30.55 15.87
N LEU A 8 -15.72 30.68 17.10
CA LEU A 8 -17.04 30.17 17.53
C LEU A 8 -18.19 31.15 17.21
N GLY A 9 -17.91 32.41 16.84
CA GLY A 9 -18.90 33.47 16.65
C GLY A 9 -18.80 34.23 15.33
N ASP A 10 -19.77 34.00 14.44
CA ASP A 10 -20.86 34.93 14.11
C ASP A 10 -21.76 34.24 13.06
N THR A 11 -22.85 33.63 13.54
CA THR A 11 -23.86 32.93 12.72
C THR A 11 -24.79 33.89 11.98
N THR A 12 -24.65 35.22 12.16
CA THR A 12 -25.67 36.21 11.79
C THR A 12 -25.59 36.76 10.36
N GLY A 13 -25.34 35.89 9.37
CA GLY A 13 -25.86 36.23 8.04
C GLY A 13 -27.37 36.20 8.16
N THR A 14 -28.06 37.34 7.98
CA THR A 14 -29.52 37.38 8.05
C THR A 14 -30.07 36.35 7.09
N ALA A 15 -30.74 35.32 7.63
CA ALA A 15 -31.31 34.29 6.80
C ALA A 15 -32.40 34.91 5.91
N PRO A 16 -32.53 34.48 4.65
CA PRO A 16 -33.56 34.99 3.75
C PRO A 16 -34.96 34.64 4.27
N ASP A 17 -35.98 35.29 3.73
CA ASP A 17 -37.37 34.97 4.08
C ASP A 17 -37.74 33.53 3.71
N TRP A 18 -38.68 32.95 4.45
CA TRP A 18 -39.18 31.61 4.19
C TRP A 18 -39.94 31.54 2.85
N LEU A 19 -39.65 30.51 2.05
CA LEU A 19 -40.40 30.23 0.84
C LEU A 19 -41.80 29.66 1.18
N GLU A 20 -42.80 30.05 0.42
CA GLU A 20 -44.18 29.60 0.62
C GLU A 20 -44.30 28.06 0.55
N GLY A 21 -44.99 27.46 1.52
CA GLY A 21 -45.20 26.00 1.62
C GLY A 21 -44.00 25.20 2.14
N TYR A 22 -42.80 25.79 2.15
CA TYR A 22 -41.61 25.17 2.72
C TYR A 22 -41.63 25.17 4.24
N ARG A 23 -41.09 24.11 4.82
CA ARG A 23 -41.20 23.85 6.25
C ARG A 23 -39.83 23.67 6.90
N VAL A 24 -38.86 23.09 6.21
CA VAL A 24 -37.51 22.92 6.76
C VAL A 24 -36.50 23.62 5.86
N ARG A 25 -35.47 24.22 6.46
CA ARG A 25 -34.29 24.67 5.71
C ARG A 25 -32.99 24.32 6.41
N PHE A 26 -31.97 24.06 5.61
CA PHE A 26 -30.60 23.85 6.05
C PHE A 26 -29.77 25.08 5.66
N PRO A 27 -29.27 25.86 6.64
CA PRO A 27 -28.15 26.75 6.40
C PRO A 27 -26.93 25.90 6.01
N VAL A 28 -26.28 26.24 4.89
CA VAL A 28 -25.11 25.53 4.39
C VAL A 28 -23.94 26.50 4.20
N ARG A 29 -22.74 26.03 4.53
CA ARG A 29 -21.51 26.81 4.42
C ARG A 29 -20.52 26.14 3.48
N VAL A 30 -19.95 26.91 2.57
CA VAL A 30 -18.82 26.49 1.73
C VAL A 30 -17.58 26.33 2.61
N VAL A 31 -17.02 25.12 2.63
CA VAL A 31 -15.87 24.77 3.47
C VAL A 31 -14.60 24.49 2.67
N SER A 32 -14.70 24.30 1.35
CA SER A 32 -13.54 24.34 0.46
C SER A 32 -12.88 25.73 0.46
N ASP A 33 -11.56 25.84 0.32
CA ASP A 33 -10.82 27.12 0.26
C ASP A 33 -11.23 27.95 -0.98
N ALA A 34 -12.31 28.73 -0.85
CA ALA A 34 -12.95 29.48 -1.92
C ALA A 34 -12.04 30.56 -2.55
N LYS A 35 -10.95 30.93 -1.87
CA LYS A 35 -9.97 31.91 -2.37
C LYS A 35 -8.94 31.29 -3.31
N LYS A 36 -8.77 29.96 -3.30
CA LYS A 36 -7.79 29.23 -4.13
C LYS A 36 -8.44 28.34 -5.18
N LEU A 37 -9.66 27.86 -4.93
CA LEU A 37 -10.39 27.05 -5.88
C LEU A 37 -11.21 27.96 -6.82
N ASP A 38 -10.92 27.91 -8.12
CA ASP A 38 -11.64 28.65 -9.17
C ASP A 38 -12.85 27.83 -9.68
N ALA A 39 -13.60 27.23 -8.76
CA ALA A 39 -14.82 26.49 -9.08
C ALA A 39 -16.01 27.44 -9.18
N LYS A 40 -17.02 27.06 -9.95
CA LYS A 40 -18.22 27.85 -10.25
C LYS A 40 -19.50 27.21 -9.73
N THR A 41 -19.40 26.00 -9.20
CA THR A 41 -20.51 25.24 -8.63
C THR A 41 -20.20 24.83 -7.21
N ILE A 42 -21.27 24.63 -6.43
CA ILE A 42 -21.24 24.12 -5.07
C ILE A 42 -21.99 22.80 -5.05
N ILE A 43 -21.40 21.78 -4.43
CA ILE A 43 -22.06 20.51 -4.12
C ILE A 43 -22.26 20.44 -2.61
N VAL A 44 -23.46 20.07 -2.21
CA VAL A 44 -23.82 19.84 -0.80
C VAL A 44 -24.55 18.52 -0.65
N ARG A 45 -24.24 17.81 0.43
CA ARG A 45 -24.94 16.60 0.88
C ARG A 45 -25.73 16.98 2.12
N ILE A 46 -27.06 16.86 2.04
CA ILE A 46 -28.00 17.19 3.12
C ILE A 46 -28.72 15.93 3.64
N PRO A 47 -28.94 15.80 4.95
CA PRO A 47 -29.76 14.73 5.51
C PRO A 47 -31.23 15.01 5.22
N THR A 48 -31.95 14.04 4.65
CA THR A 48 -33.33 14.26 4.18
C THR A 48 -34.37 13.40 4.87
N GLY A 49 -34.00 12.18 5.25
CA GLY A 49 -34.74 11.32 6.19
C GLY A 49 -36.27 11.30 6.06
N GLY A 50 -36.79 11.17 4.85
CA GLY A 50 -38.21 11.04 4.55
C GLY A 50 -38.98 12.36 4.38
N TRP A 51 -38.32 13.52 4.49
CA TRP A 51 -38.96 14.83 4.33
C TRP A 51 -39.13 15.31 2.89
N LEU A 52 -38.44 14.70 1.94
CA LEU A 52 -38.54 15.04 0.52
C LEU A 52 -39.59 14.21 -0.20
N LYS A 53 -40.05 14.71 -1.34
CA LYS A 53 -40.77 13.89 -2.33
C LYS A 53 -39.89 12.73 -2.80
N PRO A 54 -40.46 11.60 -3.27
CA PRO A 54 -39.69 10.47 -3.79
C PRO A 54 -38.71 10.82 -4.93
N ASP A 55 -38.96 11.92 -5.64
CA ASP A 55 -38.11 12.42 -6.73
C ASP A 55 -37.28 13.67 -6.35
N ALA A 56 -37.32 14.08 -5.08
CA ALA A 56 -36.65 15.25 -4.51
C ALA A 56 -36.92 16.58 -5.25
N THR A 57 -38.06 16.70 -5.96
CA THR A 57 -38.42 17.90 -6.73
C THR A 57 -38.82 19.09 -5.87
N ASP A 58 -39.06 18.86 -4.58
CA ASP A 58 -39.38 19.88 -3.62
C ASP A 58 -38.15 20.57 -3.03
N ILE A 59 -36.92 20.41 -3.55
CA ILE A 59 -35.75 21.17 -3.08
C ILE A 59 -35.66 22.57 -3.72
N ARG A 60 -35.36 23.60 -2.93
CA ARG A 60 -34.96 24.94 -3.44
C ARG A 60 -33.70 25.43 -2.74
N VAL A 61 -32.87 26.20 -3.44
CA VAL A 61 -31.67 26.83 -2.88
C VAL A 61 -31.83 28.34 -2.99
N CYS A 62 -31.48 29.07 -1.92
CA CYS A 62 -31.46 30.52 -1.91
C CYS A 62 -30.06 31.05 -1.59
N GLY A 63 -29.69 32.15 -2.25
CA GLY A 63 -28.56 32.99 -1.87
C GLY A 63 -28.85 33.88 -0.65
N PRO A 64 -27.85 34.60 -0.13
CA PRO A 64 -28.01 35.54 0.99
C PRO A 64 -28.98 36.70 0.72
N ASP A 65 -29.20 37.04 -0.54
CA ASP A 65 -30.16 38.06 -0.98
C ASP A 65 -31.60 37.55 -1.11
N GLY A 66 -31.83 36.25 -0.86
CA GLY A 66 -33.13 35.58 -1.02
C GLY A 66 -33.41 35.13 -2.46
N GLY A 67 -32.52 35.37 -3.42
CA GLY A 67 -32.67 34.91 -4.79
C GLY A 67 -32.69 33.38 -4.86
N ILE A 68 -33.65 32.81 -5.59
CA ILE A 68 -33.73 31.35 -5.81
C ILE A 68 -32.70 30.96 -6.88
N ILE A 69 -31.77 30.08 -6.48
CA ILE A 69 -30.71 29.55 -7.33
C ILE A 69 -31.15 28.18 -7.85
N PRO A 70 -31.14 27.96 -9.18
CA PRO A 70 -31.41 26.64 -9.73
C PRO A 70 -30.41 25.59 -9.22
N ALA A 71 -30.96 24.51 -8.69
CA ALA A 71 -30.21 23.39 -8.14
C ALA A 71 -30.68 22.09 -8.78
N ILE A 72 -29.77 21.14 -8.91
CA ILE A 72 -30.05 19.80 -9.43
C ILE A 72 -29.72 18.74 -8.40
N VAL A 73 -30.56 17.72 -8.34
CA VAL A 73 -30.35 16.52 -7.53
C VAL A 73 -29.40 15.59 -8.29
N LEU A 74 -28.26 15.27 -7.67
CA LEU A 74 -27.25 14.36 -8.21
C LEU A 74 -27.46 12.91 -7.73
N ALA A 75 -27.90 12.75 -6.48
CA ALA A 75 -28.23 11.47 -5.87
C ALA A 75 -29.27 11.71 -4.76
N HIS A 76 -30.22 10.80 -4.59
CA HIS A 76 -31.28 10.90 -3.58
C HIS A 76 -31.51 9.53 -2.93
N ASP A 77 -31.30 9.47 -1.62
CA ASP A 77 -31.81 8.39 -0.77
C ASP A 77 -32.95 8.97 0.09
N PRO A 78 -34.21 8.53 -0.11
CA PRO A 78 -35.35 9.00 0.68
C PRO A 78 -35.16 8.80 2.18
N LEU A 79 -34.46 7.75 2.63
CA LEU A 79 -34.21 7.45 4.05
C LEU A 79 -32.76 7.72 4.45
N GLY A 80 -32.03 8.50 3.67
CA GLY A 80 -30.66 8.88 3.95
C GLY A 80 -30.44 10.33 3.56
N ASP A 81 -29.49 10.52 2.65
CA ASP A 81 -29.01 11.83 2.28
C ASP A 81 -29.23 12.12 0.80
N THR A 82 -29.41 13.40 0.49
CA THR A 82 -29.54 13.89 -0.88
C THR A 82 -28.35 14.77 -1.21
N ILE A 83 -27.75 14.53 -2.38
CA ILE A 83 -26.67 15.35 -2.93
C ILE A 83 -27.26 16.27 -3.98
N ILE A 84 -27.06 17.57 -3.82
CA ILE A 84 -27.45 18.58 -4.79
C ILE A 84 -26.24 19.38 -5.26
N GLN A 85 -26.33 19.91 -6.48
CA GLN A 85 -25.37 20.85 -7.03
C GLN A 85 -26.10 22.10 -7.52
N PHE A 86 -25.50 23.27 -7.28
CA PHE A 86 -26.01 24.56 -7.74
C PHE A 86 -24.85 25.47 -8.14
N ARG A 87 -25.17 26.53 -8.90
CA ARG A 87 -24.17 27.51 -9.31
C ARG A 87 -23.79 28.41 -8.14
N GLN A 88 -22.51 28.73 -8.02
CA GLN A 88 -22.07 29.75 -7.09
C GLN A 88 -22.44 31.13 -7.65
N GLU A 89 -23.42 31.78 -7.03
CA GLU A 89 -23.73 33.19 -7.29
C GLU A 89 -22.86 34.05 -6.38
N SER A 90 -21.90 34.78 -6.96
CA SER A 90 -20.88 35.63 -6.30
C SER A 90 -19.87 34.87 -5.41
N LYS A 91 -18.98 35.56 -4.67
CA LYS A 91 -17.96 34.91 -3.79
C LYS A 91 -18.51 34.62 -2.38
N GLU A 92 -19.82 34.44 -2.26
CA GLU A 92 -20.48 34.15 -0.98
C GLU A 92 -20.13 32.75 -0.48
N GLU A 93 -20.07 32.62 0.85
CA GLU A 93 -19.75 31.36 1.53
C GLU A 93 -20.98 30.68 2.13
N ARG A 94 -22.18 31.29 2.05
CA ARG A 94 -23.39 30.85 2.76
C ARG A 94 -24.60 30.79 1.82
N TYR A 95 -25.39 29.72 1.96
CA TYR A 95 -26.62 29.48 1.21
C TYR A 95 -27.65 28.78 2.11
N TRP A 96 -28.92 28.74 1.67
CA TRP A 96 -29.99 28.05 2.39
C TRP A 96 -30.69 27.05 1.47
N VAL A 97 -30.82 25.81 1.92
CA VAL A 97 -31.50 24.74 1.18
C VAL A 97 -32.84 24.46 1.84
N TYR A 98 -33.93 24.78 1.14
CA TYR A 98 -35.30 24.59 1.59
C TYR A 98 -35.85 23.23 1.12
N VAL A 99 -36.55 22.54 2.03
CA VAL A 99 -37.15 21.20 1.82
C VAL A 99 -38.51 21.07 2.53
N SER A 100 -39.14 19.89 2.41
CA SER A 100 -40.40 19.55 3.08
C SER A 100 -41.59 20.38 2.60
N ASN A 101 -41.79 20.40 1.27
CA ASN A 101 -42.97 21.01 0.65
C ASN A 101 -43.70 19.99 -0.24
N PRO A 102 -44.71 19.27 0.29
CA PRO A 102 -45.46 18.27 -0.48
C PRO A 102 -46.23 18.89 -1.65
N ASP A 103 -46.54 20.19 -1.59
CA ASP A 103 -47.27 20.93 -2.63
C ASP A 103 -46.35 21.63 -3.63
N ALA A 104 -45.02 21.49 -3.49
CA ALA A 104 -44.07 22.08 -4.43
C ALA A 104 -44.39 21.63 -5.87
N PRO A 105 -44.40 22.55 -6.84
CA PRO A 105 -44.69 22.18 -8.22
C PRO A 105 -43.70 21.11 -8.69
N GLY A 106 -44.23 20.09 -9.36
CA GLY A 106 -43.42 19.04 -9.97
C GLY A 106 -42.53 19.58 -11.08
N LYS A 107 -41.79 18.68 -11.72
CA LYS A 107 -40.92 19.02 -12.86
C LYS A 107 -41.71 19.69 -13.97
N ASP A 108 -41.15 20.73 -14.58
CA ASP A 108 -41.64 21.26 -15.85
C ASP A 108 -41.29 20.27 -16.97
N LEU A 109 -42.16 19.28 -17.15
CA LEU A 109 -41.96 18.19 -18.11
C LEU A 109 -41.81 18.73 -19.55
N ALA A 110 -42.41 19.87 -19.89
CA ALA A 110 -42.30 20.45 -21.23
C ALA A 110 -40.91 21.08 -21.45
N PHE A 111 -40.41 21.81 -20.46
CA PHE A 111 -39.04 22.32 -20.48
C PHE A 111 -38.01 21.19 -20.42
N GLU A 112 -38.21 20.18 -19.56
CA GLU A 112 -37.35 18.99 -19.49
C GLU A 112 -37.34 18.21 -20.80
N ALA A 113 -38.48 18.05 -21.47
CA ALA A 113 -38.54 17.41 -22.79
C ALA A 113 -37.74 18.20 -23.84
N ARG A 114 -37.80 19.54 -23.83
CA ARG A 114 -36.99 20.39 -24.73
C ARG A 114 -35.50 20.24 -24.43
N VAL A 115 -35.11 20.29 -23.16
CA VAL A 115 -33.73 20.09 -22.71
C VAL A 115 -33.23 18.69 -23.06
N SER A 116 -34.03 17.65 -22.83
CA SER A 116 -33.73 16.26 -23.17
C SER A 116 -33.55 16.08 -24.67
N THR A 117 -34.44 16.66 -25.49
CA THR A 117 -34.33 16.63 -26.95
C THR A 117 -33.04 17.30 -27.42
N ALA A 118 -32.71 18.48 -26.87
CA ALA A 118 -31.46 19.17 -27.19
C ALA A 118 -30.22 18.39 -26.74
N LYS A 119 -30.29 17.76 -25.55
CA LYS A 119 -29.25 16.89 -24.99
C LYS A 119 -29.03 15.66 -25.87
N GLU A 120 -30.08 14.97 -26.28
CA GLU A 120 -29.99 13.81 -27.18
C GLU A 120 -29.38 14.20 -28.52
N ALA A 121 -29.83 15.32 -29.12
CA ALA A 121 -29.23 15.83 -30.34
C ALA A 121 -27.73 16.12 -30.17
N SER A 122 -27.34 16.72 -29.04
CA SER A 122 -25.94 16.96 -28.69
C SER A 122 -25.14 15.66 -28.51
N ILE A 123 -25.71 14.66 -27.83
CA ILE A 123 -25.07 13.35 -27.61
C ILE A 123 -24.88 12.62 -28.94
N GLN A 124 -25.92 12.55 -29.78
CA GLN A 124 -25.84 11.86 -31.08
C GLN A 124 -24.81 12.52 -32.01
N ALA A 125 -24.78 13.86 -32.05
CA ALA A 125 -23.76 14.59 -32.81
C ALA A 125 -22.34 14.35 -32.23
N GLY A 126 -22.20 14.30 -30.90
CA GLY A 126 -20.95 13.94 -30.23
C GLY A 126 -20.45 12.53 -30.53
N LEU A 127 -21.34 11.52 -30.49
CA LEU A 127 -21.03 10.13 -30.84
C LEU A 127 -20.63 10.00 -32.31
N LEU A 128 -21.31 10.71 -33.21
CA LEU A 128 -20.96 10.76 -34.63
C LEU A 128 -19.60 11.42 -34.85
N LYS A 129 -19.33 12.56 -34.18
CA LYS A 129 -18.02 13.21 -34.16
C LYS A 129 -16.92 12.21 -33.78
N MET A 130 -17.08 11.49 -32.67
CA MET A 130 -16.07 10.53 -32.20
C MET A 130 -15.86 9.37 -33.19
N ARG A 131 -16.94 8.81 -33.74
CA ARG A 131 -16.86 7.73 -34.73
C ARG A 131 -16.10 8.17 -35.99
N LEU A 132 -16.40 9.36 -36.51
CA LEU A 132 -15.75 9.89 -37.71
C LEU A 132 -14.30 10.32 -37.45
N ALA A 133 -13.97 10.82 -36.26
CA ALA A 133 -12.61 11.09 -35.86
C ALA A 133 -11.74 9.83 -35.85
N LYS A 134 -12.27 8.69 -35.35
CA LYS A 134 -11.59 7.39 -35.40
C LYS A 134 -11.29 6.97 -36.84
N VAL A 135 -12.28 7.00 -37.73
CA VAL A 135 -12.12 6.64 -39.15
C VAL A 135 -11.11 7.57 -39.85
N SER A 136 -11.13 8.86 -39.54
CA SER A 136 -10.16 9.83 -40.06
C SER A 136 -8.73 9.50 -39.63
N ALA A 137 -8.53 9.15 -38.35
CA ALA A 137 -7.22 8.77 -37.82
C ALA A 137 -6.68 7.48 -38.46
N GLU A 138 -7.53 6.46 -38.62
CA GLU A 138 -7.19 5.19 -39.29
C GLU A 138 -6.75 5.43 -40.75
N ASN A 139 -7.52 6.21 -41.52
CA ASN A 139 -7.20 6.56 -42.91
C ASN A 139 -5.93 7.43 -43.02
N ALA A 140 -5.71 8.35 -42.09
CA ALA A 140 -4.48 9.15 -42.03
C ALA A 140 -3.25 8.28 -41.71
N SER A 141 -3.41 7.25 -40.87
CA SER A 141 -2.35 6.26 -40.64
C SER A 141 -2.04 5.48 -41.90
N ALA A 142 -3.06 4.92 -42.55
CA ALA A 142 -2.91 4.17 -43.80
C ALA A 142 -2.24 5.01 -44.90
N LEU A 143 -2.59 6.30 -45.03
CA LEU A 143 -1.94 7.22 -45.96
C LEU A 143 -0.46 7.46 -45.62
N ARG A 144 -0.13 7.67 -44.34
CA ARG A 144 1.27 7.85 -43.90
C ARG A 144 2.10 6.60 -44.19
N ASP A 145 1.58 5.42 -43.90
CA ASP A 145 2.28 4.15 -44.11
C ASP A 145 2.52 3.91 -45.61
N LEU A 146 1.51 4.18 -46.46
CA LEU A 146 1.66 4.09 -47.91
C LEU A 146 2.67 5.10 -48.46
N LEU A 147 2.64 6.35 -48.00
CA LEU A 147 3.59 7.38 -48.43
C LEU A 147 5.02 7.04 -47.99
N ALA A 148 5.20 6.46 -46.80
CA ALA A 148 6.51 6.01 -46.33
C ALA A 148 7.05 4.87 -47.20
N GLU A 149 6.22 3.89 -47.57
CA GLU A 149 6.65 2.79 -48.44
C GLU A 149 6.90 3.27 -49.88
N ILE A 150 6.07 4.17 -50.43
CA ILE A 150 6.34 4.81 -51.73
C ILE A 150 7.66 5.58 -51.69
N GLY A 151 7.90 6.38 -50.65
CA GLY A 151 9.14 7.14 -50.49
C GLY A 151 10.38 6.24 -50.41
N LYS A 152 10.26 5.10 -49.71
CA LYS A 152 11.30 4.08 -49.66
C LYS A 152 11.58 3.46 -51.04
N GLN A 153 10.55 3.05 -51.78
CA GLN A 153 10.73 2.46 -53.12
C GLN A 153 11.24 3.49 -54.13
N GLN A 154 10.80 4.74 -54.03
CA GLN A 154 11.31 5.86 -54.85
C GLN A 154 12.79 6.13 -54.56
N GLY A 155 13.19 6.11 -53.28
CA GLY A 155 14.60 6.25 -52.89
C GLY A 155 15.47 5.12 -53.48
N ILE A 156 14.98 3.87 -53.47
CA ILE A 156 15.67 2.74 -54.11
C ILE A 156 15.76 2.97 -55.64
N PHE A 157 14.68 3.39 -56.28
CA PHE A 157 14.64 3.65 -57.73
C PHE A 157 15.60 4.78 -58.15
N ASP A 158 15.61 5.90 -57.42
CA ASP A 158 16.44 7.07 -57.72
C ASP A 158 17.92 6.77 -57.51
N GLN A 159 18.25 6.07 -56.41
CA GLN A 159 19.63 5.66 -56.13
C GLN A 159 20.12 4.66 -57.19
N ALA A 160 19.32 3.64 -57.52
CA ALA A 160 19.66 2.66 -58.54
C ALA A 160 19.77 3.31 -59.93
N SER A 161 18.91 4.28 -60.26
CA SER A 161 18.98 5.05 -61.51
C SER A 161 20.23 5.92 -61.60
N THR A 162 20.60 6.59 -60.52
CA THR A 162 21.81 7.42 -60.43
C THR A 162 23.07 6.56 -60.54
N ASN A 163 23.11 5.44 -59.82
CA ASN A 163 24.18 4.47 -59.91
C ASN A 163 24.29 3.94 -61.33
N LEU A 164 23.17 3.49 -61.92
CA LEU A 164 23.13 2.95 -63.28
C LEU A 164 23.65 3.96 -64.32
N ALA A 165 23.19 5.21 -64.27
CA ALA A 165 23.67 6.27 -65.18
C ALA A 165 25.19 6.50 -65.03
N THR A 166 25.68 6.57 -63.79
CA THR A 166 27.12 6.74 -63.50
C THR A 166 27.95 5.58 -64.06
N TRP A 167 27.50 4.34 -63.85
CA TRP A 167 28.22 3.16 -64.33
C TRP A 167 28.09 2.96 -65.84
N GLN A 168 26.95 3.35 -66.45
CA GLN A 168 26.73 3.34 -67.89
C GLN A 168 27.57 4.40 -68.62
N GLU A 169 27.77 5.58 -68.03
CA GLU A 169 28.68 6.59 -68.60
C GLU A 169 30.15 6.18 -68.48
N ALA A 170 30.51 5.53 -67.36
CA ALA A 170 31.86 5.04 -67.13
C ALA A 170 32.21 3.79 -67.95
N LEU A 171 31.22 2.99 -68.38
CA LEU A 171 31.45 1.74 -69.10
C LEU A 171 32.13 1.96 -70.46
N PRO A 172 31.66 2.83 -71.37
CA PRO A 172 32.34 3.12 -72.64
C PRO A 172 33.75 3.65 -72.45
N LYS A 173 33.98 4.51 -71.45
CA LYS A 173 35.31 5.02 -71.10
C LYS A 173 36.24 3.88 -70.69
N ARG A 174 35.78 2.96 -69.84
CA ARG A 174 36.54 1.77 -69.41
C ARG A 174 36.71 0.72 -70.50
N GLU A 175 35.73 0.57 -71.39
CA GLU A 175 35.81 -0.30 -72.57
C GLU A 175 36.79 0.27 -73.61
N ALA A 176 36.83 1.59 -73.78
CA ALA A 176 37.82 2.29 -74.60
C ALA A 176 39.23 2.20 -74.00
N GLU A 177 39.39 2.35 -72.68
CA GLU A 177 40.65 2.12 -71.96
C GLU A 177 41.13 0.67 -72.12
N HIS A 178 40.23 -0.31 -71.98
CA HIS A 178 40.54 -1.72 -72.21
C HIS A 178 40.87 -2.00 -73.68
N ALA A 179 40.12 -1.44 -74.64
CA ALA A 179 40.37 -1.60 -76.08
C ALA A 179 41.73 -0.99 -76.46
N THR A 180 42.04 0.21 -75.95
CA THR A 180 43.33 0.88 -76.15
C THR A 180 44.47 0.06 -75.55
N ALA A 181 44.35 -0.37 -74.29
CA ALA A 181 45.36 -1.22 -73.65
C ALA A 181 45.53 -2.57 -74.36
N LYS A 182 44.45 -3.15 -74.90
CA LYS A 182 44.46 -4.42 -75.64
C LYS A 182 45.09 -4.28 -77.04
N VAL A 183 44.89 -3.16 -77.73
CA VAL A 183 45.46 -2.87 -79.06
C VAL A 183 46.98 -2.62 -78.98
N LEU A 184 47.48 -2.11 -77.87
CA LEU A 184 48.91 -1.81 -77.69
C LEU A 184 49.79 -3.04 -77.40
N VAL A 185 49.20 -4.17 -76.99
CA VAL A 185 49.95 -5.40 -76.63
C VAL A 185 50.50 -6.16 -77.85
N PRO A 186 49.71 -6.45 -78.91
CA PRO A 186 50.21 -7.16 -80.10
C PRO A 186 51.34 -6.43 -80.87
N PRO A 187 51.30 -5.10 -81.08
CA PRO A 187 52.40 -4.35 -81.69
C PRO A 187 53.69 -4.45 -80.86
N ALA A 188 53.61 -4.25 -79.53
CA ALA A 188 54.77 -4.35 -78.64
C ALA A 188 55.37 -5.77 -78.62
N LYS A 189 54.54 -6.80 -78.79
CA LYS A 189 55.01 -8.19 -78.98
C LYS A 189 55.72 -8.37 -80.32
N THR A 190 55.15 -7.80 -81.38
CA THR A 190 55.74 -7.86 -82.73
C THR A 190 57.10 -7.14 -82.78
N THR A 191 57.23 -5.99 -82.10
CA THR A 191 58.51 -5.27 -81.98
C THR A 191 59.55 -6.04 -81.17
N LEU A 192 59.14 -6.72 -80.10
CA LEU A 192 60.00 -7.63 -79.34
C LEU A 192 60.50 -8.80 -80.20
N ASP A 193 59.61 -9.43 -80.96
CA ASP A 193 59.94 -10.57 -81.82
C ASP A 193 60.83 -10.16 -83.01
N GLN A 194 60.61 -8.96 -83.60
CA GLN A 194 61.45 -8.39 -84.66
C GLN A 194 62.85 -7.99 -84.17
N ALA A 195 62.96 -7.37 -82.98
CA ALA A 195 64.25 -7.02 -82.39
C ALA A 195 65.08 -8.27 -82.04
N ALA A 196 64.41 -9.37 -81.66
CA ALA A 196 65.08 -10.65 -81.40
C ALA A 196 65.62 -11.29 -82.68
N ALA A 197 64.83 -11.26 -83.77
CA ALA A 197 65.25 -11.80 -85.06
C ALA A 197 66.41 -11.01 -85.70
N ALA A 198 66.45 -9.69 -85.53
CA ALA A 198 67.51 -8.83 -86.09
C ALA A 198 68.87 -8.96 -85.38
N HIS A 199 68.89 -9.32 -84.08
CA HIS A 199 70.13 -9.47 -83.32
C HIS A 199 70.87 -10.80 -83.61
N ALA A 200 70.12 -11.87 -83.91
CA ALA A 200 70.63 -13.24 -83.99
C ALA A 200 71.86 -13.48 -84.91
N PRO A 201 71.99 -12.87 -86.11
CA PRO A 201 73.13 -13.11 -87.00
C PRO A 201 74.44 -12.51 -86.47
N PHE A 202 74.38 -11.34 -85.84
CA PHE A 202 75.56 -10.60 -85.34
C PHE A 202 76.17 -11.27 -84.10
N GLN A 203 75.32 -11.85 -83.26
CA GLN A 203 75.76 -12.59 -82.08
C GLN A 203 76.64 -13.80 -82.46
N LYS A 204 76.24 -14.54 -83.52
CA LYS A 204 76.98 -15.73 -83.99
C LYS A 204 78.41 -15.40 -84.45
N ILE A 205 78.60 -14.28 -85.17
CA ILE A 205 79.91 -13.85 -85.69
C ILE A 205 80.82 -13.34 -84.55
N ALA A 206 80.28 -12.58 -83.60
CA ALA A 206 81.03 -12.04 -82.47
C ALA A 206 81.58 -13.15 -81.55
N ASP A 207 80.82 -14.23 -81.36
CA ASP A 207 81.21 -15.34 -80.48
C ASP A 207 82.34 -16.20 -81.09
N GLU A 208 82.29 -16.50 -82.39
CA GLU A 208 83.35 -17.27 -83.09
C GLU A 208 84.71 -16.56 -83.05
N LYS A 209 84.77 -15.23 -83.32
CA LYS A 209 86.03 -14.47 -83.32
C LYS A 209 86.60 -14.28 -81.92
N THR A 210 85.75 -14.14 -80.91
CA THR A 210 86.17 -14.02 -79.50
C THR A 210 86.83 -15.32 -78.99
N ALA A 211 86.37 -16.49 -79.45
CA ALA A 211 86.95 -17.77 -79.06
C ALA A 211 88.41 -17.93 -79.55
N LEU A 212 88.70 -17.53 -80.79
CA LEU A 212 90.05 -17.59 -81.37
C LEU A 212 91.05 -16.66 -80.65
N SER A 213 90.63 -15.44 -80.30
CA SER A 213 91.47 -14.49 -79.53
C SER A 213 91.91 -15.05 -78.17
N ARG A 214 91.01 -15.74 -77.46
CA ARG A 214 91.29 -16.28 -76.12
C ARG A 214 92.34 -17.40 -76.15
N ALA A 215 92.36 -18.22 -77.20
CA ALA A 215 93.35 -19.30 -77.35
C ALA A 215 94.78 -18.75 -77.47
N ALA A 216 95.00 -17.74 -78.34
CA ALA A 216 96.31 -17.12 -78.54
C ALA A 216 96.84 -16.40 -77.27
N SER A 217 95.97 -15.65 -76.57
CA SER A 217 96.37 -14.94 -75.34
C SER A 217 96.79 -15.88 -74.20
N THR A 218 96.19 -17.08 -74.12
CA THR A 218 96.53 -18.06 -73.08
C THR A 218 97.94 -18.63 -73.28
N LYS A 219 98.36 -18.83 -74.54
CA LYS A 219 99.70 -19.35 -74.88
C LYS A 219 100.80 -18.37 -74.48
N ALA A 220 100.61 -17.07 -74.77
CA ALA A 220 101.55 -16.00 -74.40
C ALA A 220 101.72 -15.87 -72.87
N LYS A 221 100.61 -15.86 -72.11
CA LYS A 221 100.66 -15.72 -70.64
C LYS A 221 101.42 -16.86 -69.94
N ARG A 222 101.37 -18.08 -70.48
CA ARG A 222 102.12 -19.22 -69.90
C ARG A 222 103.64 -19.04 -70.02
N ALA A 223 104.12 -18.51 -71.14
CA ALA A 223 105.55 -18.23 -71.34
C ALA A 223 106.04 -17.12 -70.39
N GLN A 224 105.26 -16.04 -70.25
CA GLN A 224 105.55 -14.96 -69.29
C GLN A 224 105.64 -15.45 -67.83
N ALA A 225 104.72 -16.32 -67.43
CA ALA A 225 104.70 -16.88 -66.08
C ALA A 225 105.94 -17.75 -65.78
N ALA A 226 106.49 -18.44 -66.78
CA ALA A 226 107.72 -19.21 -66.63
C ALA A 226 108.94 -18.30 -66.40
N ALA A 227 109.06 -17.21 -67.16
CA ALA A 227 110.13 -16.22 -67.00
C ALA A 227 110.06 -15.51 -65.62
N ALA A 228 108.86 -15.14 -65.17
CA ALA A 228 108.66 -14.50 -63.87
C ALA A 228 109.05 -15.42 -62.68
N ARG A 229 108.76 -16.73 -62.78
CA ARG A 229 109.15 -17.70 -61.73
C ARG A 229 110.66 -17.86 -61.61
N ALA A 230 111.38 -17.87 -62.73
CA ALA A 230 112.84 -17.90 -62.72
C ALA A 230 113.40 -16.66 -61.99
N ALA A 231 112.89 -15.46 -62.32
CA ALA A 231 113.33 -14.22 -61.68
C ALA A 231 113.03 -14.18 -60.18
N GLN A 232 111.90 -14.74 -59.76
CA GLN A 232 111.52 -14.80 -58.34
C GLN A 232 112.43 -15.75 -57.54
N ALA A 233 112.85 -16.89 -58.10
CA ALA A 233 113.77 -17.81 -57.47
C ALA A 233 115.16 -17.19 -57.25
N HIS A 234 115.67 -16.45 -58.25
CA HIS A 234 116.92 -15.68 -58.14
C HIS A 234 116.85 -14.62 -57.03
N ASN A 235 115.78 -13.81 -57.00
CA ASN A 235 115.62 -12.76 -56.00
C ASN A 235 115.42 -13.30 -54.57
N ALA A 236 114.76 -14.46 -54.43
CA ALA A 236 114.60 -15.11 -53.12
C ALA A 236 115.94 -15.60 -52.55
N ALA A 237 116.88 -16.03 -53.40
CA ALA A 237 118.23 -16.40 -52.96
C ALA A 237 119.00 -15.17 -52.45
N ILE A 238 118.92 -14.03 -53.13
CA ILE A 238 119.51 -12.75 -52.68
C ILE A 238 118.95 -12.32 -51.32
N GLY A 239 117.63 -12.43 -51.13
CA GLY A 239 117.00 -12.09 -49.85
C GLY A 239 117.54 -12.91 -48.68
N LYS A 240 117.68 -14.23 -48.86
CA LYS A 240 118.23 -15.13 -47.83
C LYS A 240 119.68 -14.81 -47.48
N LEU A 241 120.48 -14.37 -48.46
CA LEU A 241 121.88 -13.98 -48.26
C LEU A 241 121.98 -12.75 -47.34
N ASN A 242 121.18 -11.72 -47.62
CA ASN A 242 121.20 -10.48 -46.83
C ASN A 242 120.74 -10.71 -45.37
N THR A 243 119.74 -11.56 -45.15
CA THR A 243 119.26 -11.87 -43.80
C THR A 243 120.29 -12.63 -42.96
N ALA A 244 121.00 -13.59 -43.56
CA ALA A 244 122.07 -14.30 -42.87
C ALA A 244 123.21 -13.35 -42.45
N GLN A 245 123.55 -12.36 -43.29
CA GLN A 245 124.57 -11.35 -42.97
C GLN A 245 124.14 -10.42 -41.82
N GLN A 246 122.88 -10.01 -41.78
CA GLN A 246 122.40 -9.15 -40.68
C GLN A 246 122.41 -9.84 -39.32
N LYS A 247 122.09 -11.13 -39.26
CA LYS A 247 122.15 -11.90 -38.00
C LYS A 247 123.57 -11.97 -37.42
N LEU A 248 124.58 -12.01 -38.28
CA LEU A 248 125.97 -12.07 -37.85
C LEU A 248 126.47 -10.77 -37.18
N ALA A 249 125.83 -9.62 -37.44
CA ALA A 249 126.34 -8.31 -37.01
C ALA A 249 125.80 -7.78 -35.68
N ALA A 250 124.70 -8.32 -35.17
CA ALA A 250 124.01 -7.74 -34.01
C ALA A 250 124.53 -8.26 -32.67
N ASP A 251 125.19 -9.40 -32.69
CA ASP A 251 125.54 -10.05 -31.46
C ASP A 251 127.03 -9.86 -31.17
N PRO A 252 127.37 -9.27 -30.01
CA PRO A 252 128.75 -9.30 -29.56
C PRO A 252 129.19 -10.72 -29.15
N ALA A 253 128.27 -11.70 -29.03
CA ALA A 253 128.60 -13.06 -28.62
C ALA A 253 127.73 -14.19 -29.22
N PRO A 254 127.57 -14.33 -30.55
CA PRO A 254 126.97 -15.54 -31.11
C PRO A 254 128.00 -16.67 -30.98
N SER A 255 127.61 -17.76 -30.30
CA SER A 255 128.46 -18.93 -30.06
C SER A 255 129.11 -19.43 -31.36
N GLU A 256 130.25 -20.10 -31.22
CA GLU A 256 131.03 -20.57 -32.37
C GLU A 256 130.21 -21.48 -33.29
N GLN A 257 129.27 -22.24 -32.73
CA GLN A 257 128.42 -23.15 -33.49
C GLN A 257 127.42 -22.40 -34.38
N GLU A 258 126.81 -21.32 -33.89
CA GLU A 258 125.95 -20.45 -34.72
C GLU A 258 126.76 -19.64 -35.74
N THR A 259 127.95 -19.17 -35.35
CA THR A 259 128.84 -18.42 -36.26
C THR A 259 129.29 -19.30 -37.42
N ALA A 260 129.61 -20.57 -37.13
CA ALA A 260 129.96 -21.54 -38.16
C ALA A 260 128.76 -21.85 -39.08
N GLU A 261 127.57 -22.10 -38.53
CA GLU A 261 126.36 -22.36 -39.33
C GLU A 261 125.99 -21.17 -40.24
N LEU A 262 126.04 -19.95 -39.72
CA LEU A 262 125.73 -18.75 -40.50
C LEU A 262 126.76 -18.50 -41.61
N ASN A 263 128.06 -18.64 -41.30
CA ASN A 263 129.11 -18.44 -42.29
C ASN A 263 129.06 -19.47 -43.41
N GLN A 264 128.76 -20.74 -43.08
CA GLN A 264 128.57 -21.79 -44.09
C GLN A 264 127.37 -21.46 -45.00
N ARG A 265 126.24 -21.04 -44.42
CA ARG A 265 125.02 -20.74 -45.19
C ARG A 265 125.17 -19.54 -46.11
N ILE A 266 126.00 -18.56 -45.73
CA ILE A 266 126.35 -17.42 -46.59
C ILE A 266 127.19 -17.88 -47.79
N ALA A 267 128.15 -18.80 -47.57
CA ALA A 267 128.98 -19.32 -48.64
C ALA A 267 128.15 -20.09 -49.68
N ASP A 268 127.24 -20.95 -49.23
CA ASP A 268 126.37 -21.76 -50.11
C ASP A 268 125.44 -20.89 -50.97
N LEU A 269 124.89 -19.81 -50.41
CA LEU A 269 124.03 -18.90 -51.16
C LEU A 269 124.81 -18.09 -52.20
N LYS A 270 126.05 -17.69 -51.90
CA LYS A 270 126.89 -16.95 -52.86
C LYS A 270 127.31 -17.81 -54.06
N SER A 271 127.47 -19.12 -53.88
CA SER A 271 127.85 -20.01 -54.99
C SER A 271 126.69 -20.32 -55.93
N ALA A 272 125.45 -20.42 -55.43
CA ALA A 272 124.26 -20.75 -56.23
C ALA A 272 123.72 -19.60 -57.10
N LEU A 273 124.07 -18.35 -56.77
CA LEU A 273 123.48 -17.16 -57.39
C LEU A 273 123.74 -17.01 -58.90
N PRO A 274 124.97 -17.23 -59.42
CA PRO A 274 125.28 -17.09 -60.84
C PRO A 274 124.50 -18.07 -61.75
N GLU A 275 124.23 -19.29 -61.28
CA GLU A 275 123.46 -20.29 -62.06
C GLU A 275 121.99 -19.88 -62.22
N LEU A 276 121.39 -19.34 -61.15
CA LEU A 276 120.01 -18.87 -61.19
C LEU A 276 119.85 -17.69 -62.16
N GLU A 277 120.84 -16.79 -62.25
CA GLU A 277 120.81 -15.65 -63.17
C GLU A 277 120.80 -16.09 -64.65
N ALA A 278 121.56 -17.13 -65.00
CA ALA A 278 121.56 -17.70 -66.35
C ALA A 278 120.19 -18.28 -66.76
N VAL A 279 119.47 -18.91 -65.83
CA VAL A 279 118.11 -19.45 -66.09
C VAL A 279 117.10 -18.34 -66.37
N VAL A 280 117.19 -17.20 -65.66
CA VAL A 280 116.32 -16.03 -65.89
C VAL A 280 116.47 -15.51 -67.31
N GLN A 281 117.71 -15.35 -67.78
CA GLN A 281 117.96 -14.78 -69.11
C GLN A 281 117.43 -15.66 -70.24
N SER A 282 117.59 -16.99 -70.14
CA SER A 282 117.12 -17.92 -71.17
C SER A 282 115.58 -17.97 -71.29
N THR A 283 114.87 -17.91 -70.16
CA THR A 283 113.39 -18.04 -70.14
C THR A 283 112.68 -16.77 -70.62
N ALA A 284 113.27 -15.59 -70.42
CA ALA A 284 112.73 -14.33 -70.92
C ALA A 284 112.77 -14.23 -72.47
N ALA A 285 113.84 -14.71 -73.10
CA ALA A 285 114.01 -14.62 -74.55
C ALA A 285 112.95 -15.42 -75.34
N ALA A 286 112.42 -16.52 -74.78
CA ALA A 286 111.43 -17.37 -75.45
C ALA A 286 110.00 -16.79 -75.48
N ALA A 287 109.67 -15.82 -74.61
CA ALA A 287 108.28 -15.34 -74.45
C ALA A 287 107.86 -14.31 -75.51
N VAL A 288 108.79 -13.47 -75.98
CA VAL A 288 108.52 -12.32 -76.86
C VAL A 288 107.73 -12.63 -78.13
N PRO A 289 108.07 -13.65 -78.96
CA PRO A 289 107.35 -13.87 -80.21
C PRO A 289 105.89 -14.31 -80.04
N LEU A 290 105.53 -14.98 -78.94
CA LEU A 290 104.16 -15.43 -78.68
C LEU A 290 103.21 -14.28 -78.30
N GLU A 291 103.74 -13.19 -77.75
CA GLU A 291 102.96 -12.00 -77.37
C GLU A 291 102.46 -11.22 -78.60
N ALA A 292 103.28 -11.15 -79.65
CA ALA A 292 102.90 -10.48 -80.89
C ALA A 292 101.68 -11.16 -81.57
N GLU A 293 101.64 -12.50 -81.56
CA GLU A 293 100.54 -13.28 -82.16
C GLU A 293 99.22 -13.07 -81.40
N ALA A 294 99.26 -13.03 -80.06
CA ALA A 294 98.08 -12.79 -79.24
C ALA A 294 97.47 -11.39 -79.43
N ALA A 295 98.30 -10.38 -79.67
CA ALA A 295 97.84 -9.01 -79.87
C ALA A 295 97.00 -8.87 -81.16
N ALA A 296 97.44 -9.49 -82.26
CA ALA A 296 96.72 -9.44 -83.54
C ALA A 296 95.33 -10.10 -83.46
N ALA A 297 95.23 -11.28 -82.84
CA ALA A 297 93.96 -12.02 -82.75
C ALA A 297 92.90 -11.28 -81.91
N LYS A 298 93.32 -10.47 -80.92
CA LYS A 298 92.43 -9.69 -80.06
C LYS A 298 91.75 -8.53 -80.79
N GLN A 299 92.43 -7.92 -81.75
CA GLN A 299 91.87 -6.82 -82.52
C GLN A 299 90.66 -7.29 -83.32
N VAL A 300 90.80 -8.42 -84.02
CA VAL A 300 89.74 -9.01 -84.86
C VAL A 300 88.47 -9.36 -84.08
N ALA A 301 88.61 -9.86 -82.84
CA ALA A 301 87.46 -10.18 -81.98
C ALA A 301 86.71 -8.93 -81.48
N THR A 302 87.46 -7.86 -81.25
CA THR A 302 86.91 -6.61 -80.70
C THR A 302 86.04 -5.91 -81.74
N ASP A 303 86.48 -5.92 -83.00
CA ASP A 303 85.75 -5.31 -84.11
C ASP A 303 84.40 -6.02 -84.36
N ALA A 304 84.36 -7.36 -84.25
CA ALA A 304 83.13 -8.15 -84.41
C ALA A 304 82.08 -7.88 -83.32
N ARG A 305 82.50 -7.55 -82.08
CA ARG A 305 81.58 -7.19 -80.99
C ARG A 305 81.04 -5.77 -81.10
N LEU A 306 81.88 -4.83 -81.52
CA LEU A 306 81.44 -3.46 -81.80
C LEU A 306 80.35 -3.42 -82.89
N ALA A 307 80.42 -4.33 -83.86
CA ALA A 307 79.38 -4.47 -84.89
C ALA A 307 78.03 -4.98 -84.36
N ALA A 308 77.97 -5.72 -83.24
CA ALA A 308 76.75 -6.32 -82.69
C ALA A 308 76.04 -5.46 -81.62
N ALA A 309 76.69 -4.43 -81.09
CA ALA A 309 76.21 -3.63 -79.96
C ALA A 309 74.87 -2.86 -80.17
N PRO A 310 74.56 -2.32 -81.36
CA PRO A 310 73.31 -1.56 -81.57
C PRO A 310 72.03 -2.42 -81.46
N THR A 311 72.10 -3.70 -81.84
CA THR A 311 70.92 -4.58 -81.91
C THR A 311 70.54 -5.19 -80.55
N ASP A 312 71.49 -5.41 -79.62
CA ASP A 312 71.20 -5.93 -78.26
C ASP A 312 70.43 -4.92 -77.39
N THR A 313 70.78 -3.62 -77.50
CA THR A 313 70.11 -2.56 -76.74
C THR A 313 68.61 -2.46 -77.09
N THR A 314 68.31 -2.61 -78.38
CA THR A 314 66.94 -2.53 -78.92
C THR A 314 66.05 -3.67 -78.41
N LEU A 315 66.60 -4.88 -78.28
CA LEU A 315 65.87 -6.06 -77.79
C LEU A 315 65.44 -5.92 -76.31
N LYS A 316 66.32 -5.39 -75.45
CA LYS A 316 66.03 -5.23 -74.02
C LYS A 316 64.90 -4.23 -73.76
N GLN A 317 64.85 -3.14 -74.52
CA GLN A 317 63.81 -2.11 -74.36
C GLN A 317 62.43 -2.63 -74.78
N ALA A 318 62.34 -3.38 -75.89
CA ALA A 318 61.08 -3.94 -76.38
C ALA A 318 60.43 -4.92 -75.39
N ARG A 319 61.22 -5.70 -74.64
CA ARG A 319 60.71 -6.71 -73.68
C ARG A 319 60.00 -6.08 -72.47
N THR A 320 60.57 -5.00 -71.94
CA THR A 320 60.02 -4.28 -70.78
C THR A 320 58.68 -3.65 -71.12
N GLN A 321 58.59 -3.03 -72.30
CA GLN A 321 57.40 -2.34 -72.77
C GLN A 321 56.21 -3.30 -72.97
N HIS A 322 56.42 -4.48 -73.56
CA HIS A 322 55.37 -5.49 -73.74
C HIS A 322 54.77 -5.97 -72.39
N THR A 323 55.61 -6.16 -71.38
CA THR A 323 55.17 -6.69 -70.07
C THR A 323 54.29 -5.70 -69.32
N GLN A 324 54.64 -4.41 -69.32
CA GLN A 324 53.84 -3.36 -68.68
C GLN A 324 52.46 -3.21 -69.35
N LEU A 325 52.43 -3.20 -70.69
CA LEU A 325 51.18 -3.06 -71.44
C LEU A 325 50.25 -4.27 -71.26
N SER A 326 50.80 -5.49 -71.15
CA SER A 326 50.00 -6.69 -70.92
C SER A 326 49.28 -6.71 -69.56
N ASN A 327 49.92 -6.21 -68.51
CA ASN A 327 49.30 -6.15 -67.18
C ASN A 327 48.24 -5.05 -67.08
N ALA A 328 48.48 -3.90 -67.71
CA ALA A 328 47.49 -2.82 -67.82
C ALA A 328 46.21 -3.30 -68.52
N ALA A 329 46.33 -4.09 -69.59
CA ALA A 329 45.18 -4.66 -70.31
C ALA A 329 44.33 -5.60 -69.44
N LYS A 330 44.96 -6.46 -68.62
CA LYS A 330 44.23 -7.38 -67.71
C LYS A 330 43.44 -6.63 -66.63
N GLN A 331 44.03 -5.58 -66.05
CA GLN A 331 43.35 -4.76 -65.04
C GLN A 331 42.18 -3.97 -65.65
N ALA A 332 42.34 -3.45 -66.86
CA ALA A 332 41.26 -2.79 -67.59
C ALA A 332 40.10 -3.77 -67.90
N ALA A 333 40.40 -5.01 -68.27
CA ALA A 333 39.37 -6.05 -68.50
C ALA A 333 38.55 -6.37 -67.23
N ALA A 334 39.20 -6.49 -66.07
CA ALA A 334 38.52 -6.74 -64.80
C ALA A 334 37.61 -5.57 -64.37
N ARG A 335 38.02 -4.32 -64.64
CA ARG A 335 37.21 -3.12 -64.38
C ARG A 335 35.96 -3.08 -65.26
N VAL A 336 36.06 -3.50 -66.52
CA VAL A 336 34.91 -3.64 -67.43
C VAL A 336 33.94 -4.72 -66.92
N ALA A 337 34.44 -5.90 -66.53
CA ALA A 337 33.61 -6.97 -66.00
C ALA A 337 32.85 -6.56 -64.73
N LYS A 338 33.53 -5.88 -63.79
CA LYS A 338 32.89 -5.33 -62.59
C LYS A 338 31.79 -4.31 -62.94
N ALA A 339 32.08 -3.40 -63.87
CA ALA A 339 31.10 -2.40 -64.31
C ALA A 339 29.84 -3.06 -64.91
N LYS A 340 29.99 -4.09 -65.75
CA LYS A 340 28.86 -4.84 -66.33
C LYS A 340 28.00 -5.55 -65.26
N ASN A 341 28.63 -6.15 -64.26
CA ASN A 341 27.91 -6.82 -63.17
C ASN A 341 27.12 -5.81 -62.31
N VAL A 342 27.73 -4.67 -61.96
CA VAL A 342 27.05 -3.60 -61.21
C VAL A 342 25.89 -3.02 -62.02
N ILE A 343 26.08 -2.78 -63.32
CA ILE A 343 24.99 -2.35 -64.21
C ILE A 343 23.84 -3.35 -64.21
N THR A 344 24.13 -4.65 -64.24
CA THR A 344 23.10 -5.70 -64.23
C THR A 344 22.32 -5.73 -62.92
N SER A 345 23.00 -5.65 -61.77
CA SER A 345 22.34 -5.65 -60.45
C SER A 345 21.53 -4.38 -60.21
N GLU A 346 22.08 -3.21 -60.56
CA GLU A 346 21.39 -1.92 -60.42
C GLU A 346 20.21 -1.81 -61.39
N SER A 347 20.31 -2.37 -62.60
CA SER A 347 19.18 -2.47 -63.54
C SER A 347 18.04 -3.31 -62.97
N LYS A 348 18.37 -4.42 -62.28
CA LYS A 348 17.37 -5.27 -61.61
C LYS A 348 16.73 -4.55 -60.43
N LEU A 349 17.51 -3.93 -59.55
CA LEU A 349 16.99 -3.15 -58.41
C LEU A 349 16.07 -2.01 -58.88
N LYS A 350 16.47 -1.32 -59.95
CA LYS A 350 15.63 -0.30 -60.59
C LYS A 350 14.31 -0.89 -61.11
N ALA A 351 14.36 -2.03 -61.80
CA ALA A 351 13.16 -2.68 -62.34
C ALA A 351 12.21 -3.20 -61.24
N ASP A 352 12.75 -3.80 -60.18
CA ASP A 352 11.97 -4.30 -59.04
C ASP A 352 11.31 -3.15 -58.26
N ALA A 353 12.07 -2.08 -57.98
CA ALA A 353 11.53 -0.87 -57.35
C ALA A 353 10.48 -0.19 -58.24
N GLN A 354 10.69 -0.15 -59.56
CA GLN A 354 9.71 0.38 -60.52
C GLN A 354 8.43 -0.47 -60.54
N ALA A 355 8.53 -1.80 -60.48
CA ALA A 355 7.38 -2.68 -60.41
C ALA A 355 6.61 -2.55 -59.08
N ALA A 356 7.32 -2.34 -57.96
CA ALA A 356 6.70 -2.05 -56.66
C ALA A 356 5.98 -0.68 -56.67
N LEU A 357 6.63 0.36 -57.21
CA LEU A 357 6.02 1.68 -57.41
C LEU A 357 4.78 1.60 -58.31
N ALA A 358 4.83 0.84 -59.41
CA ALA A 358 3.70 0.65 -60.32
C ALA A 358 2.50 -0.06 -59.67
N LYS A 359 2.72 -0.84 -58.61
CA LYS A 359 1.64 -1.44 -57.78
C LYS A 359 1.08 -0.48 -56.75
N LEU A 360 1.94 0.32 -56.10
CA LEU A 360 1.54 1.22 -55.01
C LEU A 360 0.93 2.53 -55.51
N GLN A 361 1.45 3.11 -56.60
CA GLN A 361 0.99 4.41 -57.13
C GLN A 361 -0.50 4.45 -57.52
N PRO A 362 -1.11 3.41 -58.13
CA PRO A 362 -2.54 3.39 -58.41
C PRO A 362 -3.43 3.40 -57.16
N THR A 363 -2.93 2.94 -56.01
CA THR A 363 -3.69 2.90 -54.74
C THR A 363 -3.68 4.24 -54.00
N LEU A 364 -2.65 5.08 -54.23
CA LEU A 364 -2.45 6.36 -53.56
C LEU A 364 -3.61 7.34 -53.74
N PRO A 365 -4.18 7.56 -54.94
CA PRO A 365 -5.34 8.45 -55.10
C PRO A 365 -6.54 8.00 -54.27
N GLY A 366 -6.80 6.70 -54.18
CA GLY A 366 -7.92 6.14 -53.41
C GLY A 366 -7.75 6.35 -51.91
N ILE A 367 -6.58 6.01 -51.36
CA ILE A 367 -6.29 6.17 -49.92
C ILE A 367 -6.16 7.65 -49.54
N LYS A 368 -5.56 8.49 -50.40
CA LYS A 368 -5.49 9.95 -50.20
C LYS A 368 -6.87 10.58 -50.22
N LYS A 369 -7.74 10.17 -51.14
CA LYS A 369 -9.14 10.61 -51.18
C LYS A 369 -9.88 10.16 -49.92
N ALA A 370 -9.78 8.90 -49.52
CA ALA A 370 -10.40 8.40 -48.29
C ALA A 370 -9.93 9.17 -47.04
N ALA A 371 -8.64 9.48 -46.92
CA ALA A 371 -8.11 10.31 -45.82
C ALA A 371 -8.64 11.75 -45.86
N THR A 372 -8.79 12.35 -47.04
CA THR A 372 -9.31 13.72 -47.20
C THR A 372 -10.81 13.78 -46.92
N ASP A 373 -11.58 12.83 -47.46
CA ASP A 373 -13.03 12.74 -47.30
C ASP A 373 -13.39 12.45 -45.84
N SER A 374 -12.70 11.48 -45.20
CA SER A 374 -12.91 11.18 -43.78
C SER A 374 -12.48 12.33 -42.85
N LYS A 375 -11.43 13.07 -43.19
CA LYS A 375 -11.06 14.30 -42.47
C LYS A 375 -12.15 15.37 -42.59
N THR A 376 -12.63 15.64 -43.80
CA THR A 376 -13.70 16.62 -44.03
C THR A 376 -14.99 16.22 -43.29
N ALA A 377 -15.36 14.94 -43.33
CA ALA A 377 -16.51 14.42 -42.58
C ALA A 377 -16.34 14.57 -41.07
N SER A 378 -15.13 14.29 -40.55
CA SER A 378 -14.79 14.52 -39.15
C SER A 378 -14.89 16.00 -38.77
N ASP A 379 -14.35 16.92 -39.58
CA ASP A 379 -14.38 18.37 -39.33
C ASP A 379 -15.82 18.93 -39.36
N ASN A 380 -16.65 18.46 -40.28
CA ASN A 380 -18.07 18.82 -40.34
C ASN A 380 -18.82 18.31 -39.10
N ALA A 381 -18.57 17.07 -38.68
CA ALA A 381 -19.18 16.51 -37.48
C ALA A 381 -18.73 17.22 -36.20
N VAL A 382 -17.48 17.71 -36.14
CA VAL A 382 -17.01 18.59 -35.05
C VAL A 382 -17.82 19.89 -35.01
N THR A 383 -18.09 20.49 -36.16
CA THR A 383 -18.85 21.75 -36.27
C THR A 383 -20.31 21.56 -35.87
N ASP A 384 -20.97 20.51 -36.36
CA ASP A 384 -22.35 20.18 -35.98
C ASP A 384 -22.45 19.84 -34.49
N ALA A 385 -21.55 19.00 -33.96
CA ALA A 385 -21.51 18.67 -32.53
C ALA A 385 -21.36 19.92 -31.65
N ARG A 386 -20.49 20.87 -32.02
CA ARG A 386 -20.35 22.16 -31.31
C ARG A 386 -21.62 22.99 -31.35
N ALA A 387 -22.31 23.06 -32.50
CA ALA A 387 -23.56 23.80 -32.63
C ALA A 387 -24.68 23.19 -31.79
N LYS A 388 -24.81 21.85 -31.77
CA LYS A 388 -25.79 21.14 -30.93
C LYS A 388 -25.46 21.26 -29.44
N GLU A 389 -24.19 21.17 -29.06
CA GLU A 389 -23.74 21.40 -27.67
C GLU A 389 -24.03 22.84 -27.24
N ALA A 390 -23.76 23.84 -28.08
CA ALA A 390 -24.09 25.24 -27.79
C ALA A 390 -25.61 25.45 -27.63
N THR A 391 -26.42 24.87 -28.52
CA THR A 391 -27.89 24.95 -28.41
C THR A 391 -28.40 24.32 -27.11
N TYR A 392 -27.85 23.16 -26.73
CA TYR A 392 -28.17 22.51 -25.46
C TYR A 392 -27.73 23.36 -24.27
N PHE A 393 -26.51 23.92 -24.32
CA PHE A 393 -25.98 24.78 -23.28
C PHE A 393 -26.82 26.05 -23.12
N ASP A 394 -27.14 26.78 -24.19
CA ASP A 394 -27.94 28.00 -24.12
C ASP A 394 -29.34 27.75 -23.56
N LEU A 395 -29.92 26.58 -23.81
CA LEU A 395 -31.22 26.18 -23.28
C LEU A 395 -31.16 25.81 -21.79
N ALA A 396 -30.09 25.14 -21.34
CA ALA A 396 -30.02 24.52 -20.01
C ALA A 396 -29.06 25.19 -19.02
N ALA A 397 -28.14 26.07 -19.45
CA ALA A 397 -27.07 26.63 -18.60
C ALA A 397 -27.57 27.50 -17.45
N ALA A 398 -28.77 28.06 -17.57
CA ALA A 398 -29.38 28.82 -16.49
C ALA A 398 -29.88 27.92 -15.33
N VAL A 399 -30.15 26.63 -15.61
CA VAL A 399 -30.84 25.74 -14.67
C VAL A 399 -30.10 24.44 -14.35
N ASP A 400 -29.14 24.04 -15.20
CA ASP A 400 -28.33 22.84 -15.01
C ASP A 400 -26.86 23.22 -14.73
N PRO A 401 -26.44 23.30 -13.45
CA PRO A 401 -25.09 23.68 -13.07
C PRO A 401 -24.05 22.65 -13.54
N ARG A 402 -24.44 21.43 -13.88
CA ARG A 402 -23.54 20.39 -14.40
C ARG A 402 -22.88 20.80 -15.73
N LEU A 403 -23.49 21.73 -16.46
CA LEU A 403 -22.91 22.28 -17.69
C LEU A 403 -21.62 23.07 -17.47
N LEU A 404 -21.35 23.48 -16.22
CA LEU A 404 -20.05 24.05 -15.84
C LEU A 404 -18.94 23.00 -15.73
N LYS A 405 -19.29 21.71 -15.83
CA LYS A 405 -18.40 20.55 -15.92
C LYS A 405 -17.47 20.43 -14.71
N GLU A 406 -18.04 20.50 -13.51
CA GLU A 406 -17.35 20.45 -12.22
C GLU A 406 -17.98 19.42 -11.29
N GLY A 407 -17.13 18.81 -10.45
CA GLY A 407 -17.54 17.86 -9.42
C GLY A 407 -17.39 16.40 -9.84
N LEU A 408 -17.31 15.55 -8.83
CA LEU A 408 -17.30 14.10 -8.98
C LEU A 408 -18.10 13.51 -7.81
N THR A 409 -19.05 12.64 -8.15
CA THR A 409 -19.93 11.97 -7.19
C THR A 409 -19.97 10.47 -7.48
N VAL A 410 -20.39 9.70 -6.49
CA VAL A 410 -20.69 8.28 -6.62
C VAL A 410 -22.03 7.98 -5.96
N GLU A 411 -22.89 7.24 -6.65
CA GLU A 411 -24.10 6.63 -6.11
C GLU A 411 -23.84 5.14 -5.88
N PHE A 412 -24.23 4.64 -4.71
CA PHE A 412 -24.25 3.23 -4.37
C PHE A 412 -25.69 2.74 -4.34
N ARG A 413 -25.95 1.65 -5.05
CA ARG A 413 -27.27 1.03 -5.15
C ARG A 413 -27.17 -0.45 -4.86
N GLU A 414 -28.22 -1.02 -4.30
CA GLU A 414 -28.35 -2.48 -4.23
C GLU A 414 -28.38 -3.07 -5.64
N TRP A 415 -27.69 -4.18 -5.85
CA TRP A 415 -27.72 -4.87 -7.12
C TRP A 415 -28.73 -6.02 -7.06
N SER A 416 -29.81 -5.88 -7.84
CA SER A 416 -30.90 -6.86 -7.92
C SER A 416 -30.94 -7.60 -9.26
N GLY A 417 -29.93 -7.43 -10.10
CA GLY A 417 -29.86 -8.09 -11.41
C GLY A 417 -29.21 -9.47 -11.37
N ASP A 418 -29.65 -10.37 -12.25
CA ASP A 418 -29.11 -11.74 -12.33
C ASP A 418 -27.84 -11.83 -13.19
N LYS A 419 -27.59 -10.85 -14.07
CA LYS A 419 -26.56 -10.91 -15.11
C LYS A 419 -25.91 -9.54 -15.35
N PHE A 420 -24.62 -9.57 -15.66
CA PHE A 420 -23.80 -8.40 -15.99
C PHE A 420 -22.79 -8.76 -17.10
N ALA A 421 -23.23 -9.54 -18.08
CA ALA A 421 -22.41 -9.96 -19.22
C ALA A 421 -22.24 -8.84 -20.26
N ASP A 422 -23.11 -7.84 -20.25
CA ASP A 422 -23.00 -6.62 -21.05
C ASP A 422 -23.68 -5.43 -20.36
N TRP A 423 -23.57 -4.26 -20.98
CA TRP A 423 -24.12 -3.01 -20.43
C TRP A 423 -25.65 -2.98 -20.43
N ALA A 424 -26.32 -3.59 -21.40
CA ALA A 424 -27.79 -3.58 -21.46
C ALA A 424 -28.39 -4.37 -20.29
N GLN A 425 -27.80 -5.53 -19.97
CA GLN A 425 -28.16 -6.30 -18.78
C GLN A 425 -27.87 -5.55 -17.48
N VAL A 426 -26.77 -4.79 -17.43
CA VAL A 426 -26.48 -3.93 -16.28
C VAL A 426 -27.53 -2.85 -16.11
N VAL A 427 -27.95 -2.19 -17.19
CA VAL A 427 -29.01 -1.18 -17.14
C VAL A 427 -30.33 -1.80 -16.67
N GLU A 428 -30.70 -2.96 -17.19
CA GLU A 428 -31.91 -3.70 -16.76
C GLU A 428 -31.84 -4.04 -15.25
N GLY A 429 -30.71 -4.55 -14.77
CA GLY A 429 -30.53 -4.87 -13.36
C GLY A 429 -30.51 -3.64 -12.45
N LEU A 430 -29.95 -2.51 -12.90
CA LEU A 430 -30.02 -1.23 -12.19
C LEU A 430 -31.46 -0.68 -12.13
N GLN A 431 -32.24 -0.89 -13.19
CA GLN A 431 -33.66 -0.51 -13.25
C GLN A 431 -34.55 -1.40 -12.38
N CYS A 432 -34.13 -2.64 -12.09
CA CYS A 432 -34.85 -3.54 -11.17
C CYS A 432 -34.60 -3.21 -9.69
N SER A 433 -33.61 -2.37 -9.37
CA SER A 433 -33.30 -1.97 -8.01
C SER A 433 -33.77 -0.56 -7.73
N ASP A 434 -34.76 -0.44 -6.86
CA ASP A 434 -35.25 0.85 -6.36
C ASP A 434 -34.48 1.32 -5.11
N ASN A 435 -33.56 0.50 -4.60
CA ASN A 435 -32.91 0.73 -3.31
C ASN A 435 -31.52 1.39 -3.46
N VAL A 436 -31.48 2.72 -3.35
CA VAL A 436 -30.23 3.49 -3.22
C VAL A 436 -29.69 3.30 -1.80
N LEU A 437 -28.45 2.83 -1.68
CA LEU A 437 -27.78 2.64 -0.39
C LEU A 437 -27.18 3.95 0.14
N GLY A 438 -26.82 4.86 -0.77
CA GLY A 438 -26.35 6.19 -0.45
C GLY A 438 -25.49 6.80 -1.56
N GLY A 439 -25.02 8.02 -1.32
CA GLY A 439 -24.16 8.74 -2.26
C GLY A 439 -23.06 9.54 -1.56
N ALA A 440 -21.98 9.82 -2.29
CA ALA A 440 -20.87 10.61 -1.78
C ALA A 440 -20.28 11.57 -2.83
N VAL A 441 -19.75 12.69 -2.35
CA VAL A 441 -18.86 13.57 -3.12
C VAL A 441 -17.44 13.02 -2.98
N VAL A 442 -16.81 12.69 -4.10
CA VAL A 442 -15.48 12.08 -4.15
C VAL A 442 -14.57 12.88 -5.08
N THR A 443 -13.25 12.76 -4.94
CA THR A 443 -12.30 13.48 -5.80
C THR A 443 -11.44 12.54 -6.66
N GLU A 444 -11.68 11.23 -6.57
CA GLU A 444 -11.08 10.22 -7.44
C GLU A 444 -11.95 8.95 -7.48
N VAL A 445 -11.70 8.06 -8.43
CA VAL A 445 -12.39 6.76 -8.56
C VAL A 445 -11.51 5.67 -7.95
N ILE A 446 -11.55 5.59 -6.62
CA ILE A 446 -10.86 4.58 -5.81
C ILE A 446 -11.80 4.10 -4.71
N GLN A 447 -12.03 2.80 -4.68
CA GLN A 447 -12.87 2.09 -3.73
C GLN A 447 -12.24 0.74 -3.40
N ASN A 448 -12.28 0.38 -2.13
CA ASN A 448 -11.76 -0.88 -1.62
C ASN A 448 -12.84 -1.74 -0.93
N VAL A 449 -14.02 -1.17 -0.66
CA VAL A 449 -15.16 -1.81 0.02
C VAL A 449 -16.47 -1.13 -0.38
N ASN A 450 -17.61 -1.80 -0.18
CA ASN A 450 -18.90 -1.13 -0.10
C ASN A 450 -18.95 -0.26 1.18
N PRO A 451 -18.96 1.08 1.09
CA PRO A 451 -18.90 1.92 2.28
C PRO A 451 -20.19 1.89 3.11
N PHE A 452 -21.34 1.55 2.50
CA PHE A 452 -22.64 1.51 3.17
C PHE A 452 -23.00 0.12 3.72
N ARG A 453 -22.36 -0.95 3.22
CA ARG A 453 -22.50 -2.34 3.72
C ARG A 453 -21.14 -3.05 3.79
N ARG A 454 -20.30 -2.66 4.74
CA ARG A 454 -18.90 -3.12 4.78
C ARG A 454 -18.72 -4.60 5.12
N ALA A 455 -19.60 -5.15 5.95
CA ALA A 455 -19.60 -6.57 6.30
C ALA A 455 -20.13 -7.45 5.15
N ASP A 456 -20.89 -6.88 4.20
CA ASP A 456 -21.37 -7.56 3.01
C ASP A 456 -20.99 -6.80 1.73
N PRO A 457 -19.76 -6.99 1.21
CA PRO A 457 -19.25 -6.27 0.04
C PRO A 457 -19.84 -6.77 -1.29
N ARG A 458 -20.99 -7.45 -1.28
CA ARG A 458 -21.62 -8.09 -2.44
C ARG A 458 -22.93 -7.40 -2.80
N ASN A 459 -23.48 -7.77 -3.95
CA ASN A 459 -24.80 -7.36 -4.42
C ASN A 459 -25.00 -5.84 -4.36
N PHE A 460 -24.06 -5.08 -4.93
CA PHE A 460 -24.20 -3.64 -5.08
C PHE A 460 -23.61 -3.14 -6.39
N ALA A 461 -24.05 -1.95 -6.80
CA ALA A 461 -23.47 -1.21 -7.91
C ALA A 461 -23.01 0.18 -7.45
N ALA A 462 -21.83 0.59 -7.90
CA ALA A 462 -21.29 1.93 -7.70
C ALA A 462 -21.22 2.67 -9.04
N SER A 463 -21.85 3.83 -9.12
CA SER A 463 -21.91 4.66 -10.33
C SER A 463 -21.23 6.01 -10.09
N TYR A 464 -20.01 6.15 -10.58
CA TYR A 464 -19.24 7.40 -10.53
C TYR A 464 -19.62 8.31 -11.68
N ARG A 465 -19.82 9.59 -11.39
CA ARG A 465 -20.19 10.61 -12.39
C ARG A 465 -19.42 11.90 -12.13
N GLY A 466 -18.71 12.37 -13.14
CA GLY A 466 -17.97 13.63 -13.03
C GLY A 466 -17.30 14.03 -14.33
N TYR A 467 -16.24 14.81 -14.20
CA TYR A 467 -15.63 15.51 -15.32
C TYR A 467 -14.10 15.38 -15.30
N LEU A 468 -13.57 14.72 -16.32
CA LEU A 468 -12.14 14.47 -16.52
C LEU A 468 -11.51 15.62 -17.30
N LYS A 469 -10.54 16.30 -16.69
CA LYS A 469 -9.71 17.33 -17.29
C LYS A 469 -8.49 16.72 -18.00
N VAL A 470 -8.37 17.00 -19.30
CA VAL A 470 -7.25 16.60 -20.15
C VAL A 470 -6.41 17.84 -20.47
N ASP A 471 -5.24 17.94 -19.86
CA ASP A 471 -4.32 19.08 -20.09
C ASP A 471 -3.54 18.95 -21.40
N LYS A 472 -3.19 17.72 -21.80
CA LYS A 472 -2.44 17.42 -23.02
C LYS A 472 -3.28 16.56 -23.97
N PRO A 473 -3.57 17.00 -25.20
CA PRO A 473 -4.29 16.17 -26.15
C PRO A 473 -3.42 14.98 -26.57
N GLY A 474 -4.04 13.85 -26.91
CA GLY A 474 -3.32 12.65 -27.32
C GLY A 474 -4.14 11.37 -27.12
N VAL A 475 -3.50 10.23 -27.40
CA VAL A 475 -4.06 8.91 -27.10
C VAL A 475 -3.85 8.61 -25.63
N TYR A 476 -4.95 8.32 -24.93
CA TYR A 476 -4.96 7.81 -23.56
C TYR A 476 -5.46 6.38 -23.59
N SER A 477 -4.88 5.52 -22.76
CA SER A 477 -5.44 4.19 -22.50
C SER A 477 -6.09 4.20 -21.12
N PHE A 478 -7.30 3.66 -20.99
CA PHE A 478 -7.98 3.54 -19.69
C PHE A 478 -8.21 2.09 -19.30
N PHE A 479 -8.15 1.84 -18.01
CA PHE A 479 -8.43 0.54 -17.41
C PHE A 479 -9.18 0.75 -16.10
N VAL A 480 -10.34 0.11 -15.95
CA VAL A 480 -11.08 0.09 -14.68
C VAL A 480 -10.82 -1.25 -14.00
N ASN A 481 -10.01 -1.23 -12.95
CA ASN A 481 -9.67 -2.42 -12.17
C ASN A 481 -10.68 -2.59 -11.04
N GLY A 482 -11.72 -3.38 -11.27
CA GLY A 482 -12.70 -3.70 -10.24
C GLY A 482 -13.03 -5.20 -10.16
N ASP A 483 -13.65 -5.56 -9.05
CA ASP A 483 -14.34 -6.85 -8.88
C ASP A 483 -15.50 -6.96 -9.89
N ASP A 484 -15.80 -8.16 -10.36
CA ASP A 484 -16.92 -8.43 -11.27
C ASP A 484 -16.95 -7.52 -12.52
N ALA A 485 -18.03 -6.76 -12.74
CA ALA A 485 -18.23 -6.04 -14.00
C ALA A 485 -17.97 -4.54 -13.87
N THR A 486 -17.20 -3.98 -14.80
CA THR A 486 -16.89 -2.55 -14.87
C THR A 486 -17.09 -2.00 -16.27
N PHE A 487 -17.62 -0.78 -16.35
CA PHE A 487 -17.86 -0.05 -17.59
C PHE A 487 -17.41 1.39 -17.45
N LEU A 488 -16.69 1.91 -18.44
CA LEU A 488 -16.24 3.29 -18.50
C LEU A 488 -16.85 3.97 -19.73
N PHE A 489 -17.45 5.12 -19.51
CA PHE A 489 -17.95 6.01 -20.54
C PHE A 489 -17.20 7.33 -20.48
N ILE A 490 -16.75 7.86 -21.62
CA ILE A 490 -16.18 9.21 -21.75
C ILE A 490 -16.91 9.91 -22.88
N ASN A 491 -17.45 11.11 -22.63
CA ASN A 491 -18.35 11.82 -23.55
C ASN A 491 -19.55 10.97 -24.00
N GLY A 492 -20.06 10.09 -23.13
CA GLY A 492 -21.15 9.15 -23.43
C GLY A 492 -20.74 7.95 -24.29
N TYR A 493 -19.50 7.88 -24.78
CA TYR A 493 -18.99 6.74 -25.53
C TYR A 493 -18.42 5.67 -24.59
N LYS A 494 -18.84 4.41 -24.75
CA LYS A 494 -18.31 3.27 -23.97
C LYS A 494 -16.87 2.98 -24.39
N VAL A 495 -15.90 3.45 -23.59
CA VAL A 495 -14.46 3.31 -23.85
C VAL A 495 -13.97 1.94 -23.45
N TYR A 496 -14.35 1.48 -22.26
CA TYR A 496 -13.86 0.24 -21.67
C TYR A 496 -15.01 -0.55 -21.06
N SER A 497 -14.93 -1.89 -21.15
CA SER A 497 -15.81 -2.79 -20.42
C SER A 497 -15.07 -4.06 -20.05
N ARG A 498 -15.28 -4.53 -18.83
CA ARG A 498 -14.88 -5.85 -18.34
C ARG A 498 -16.13 -6.48 -17.73
N THR A 499 -16.55 -7.62 -18.24
CA THR A 499 -17.87 -8.21 -17.95
C THR A 499 -17.73 -9.56 -17.27
N GLY A 500 -18.77 -9.97 -16.54
CA GLY A 500 -18.78 -11.23 -15.78
C GLY A 500 -17.99 -11.15 -14.46
N THR A 501 -17.85 -12.30 -13.81
CA THR A 501 -17.13 -12.43 -12.53
C THR A 501 -15.64 -12.32 -12.75
N ASN A 502 -15.01 -11.31 -12.16
CA ASN A 502 -13.61 -10.99 -12.36
C ASN A 502 -12.97 -10.60 -11.04
N PRO A 503 -11.81 -11.15 -10.66
CA PRO A 503 -11.03 -10.59 -9.57
C PRO A 503 -10.31 -9.31 -10.03
N PRO A 504 -9.92 -8.42 -9.11
CA PRO A 504 -9.07 -7.27 -9.41
C PRO A 504 -7.68 -7.77 -9.80
N LEU A 505 -7.09 -7.19 -10.84
CA LEU A 505 -5.74 -7.52 -11.25
C LEU A 505 -4.76 -7.01 -10.19
N ARG A 506 -3.85 -7.90 -9.74
CA ARG A 506 -2.80 -7.61 -8.76
C ARG A 506 -1.42 -7.84 -9.39
N GLY A 507 -0.42 -7.04 -9.00
CA GLY A 507 0.97 -7.20 -9.44
C GLY A 507 1.31 -6.45 -10.73
N ARG A 508 2.25 -6.99 -11.52
CA ARG A 508 2.74 -6.35 -12.74
C ARG A 508 1.74 -6.55 -13.87
N VAL A 509 1.23 -5.44 -14.41
CA VAL A 509 0.22 -5.44 -15.45
C VAL A 509 0.85 -5.04 -16.79
N GLU A 510 0.49 -5.74 -17.88
CA GLU A 510 1.00 -5.44 -19.22
C GLU A 510 0.54 -4.06 -19.72
N LEU A 511 1.42 -3.29 -20.36
CA LEU A 511 1.12 -1.92 -20.78
C LEU A 511 0.06 -1.82 -21.88
N TYR A 512 0.10 -2.74 -22.85
CA TYR A 512 -0.77 -2.70 -24.03
C TYR A 512 -1.64 -3.95 -24.17
N GLY A 513 -1.57 -4.88 -23.22
CA GLY A 513 -2.39 -6.10 -23.20
C GLY A 513 -3.74 -5.92 -22.51
N ILE A 514 -3.95 -4.80 -21.81
CA ILE A 514 -5.17 -4.48 -21.07
C ILE A 514 -5.59 -3.03 -21.31
N GLY A 515 -6.84 -2.72 -21.00
CA GLY A 515 -7.41 -1.39 -21.16
C GLY A 515 -7.93 -1.12 -22.57
N ALA A 516 -8.34 0.12 -22.81
CA ALA A 516 -8.84 0.57 -24.10
C ALA A 516 -8.36 1.99 -24.42
N ASP A 517 -7.97 2.21 -25.67
CA ASP A 517 -7.46 3.48 -26.16
C ASP A 517 -8.57 4.43 -26.60
N ILE A 518 -8.39 5.70 -26.30
CA ILE A 518 -9.24 6.79 -26.77
C ILE A 518 -8.38 8.03 -27.05
N GLN A 519 -8.64 8.66 -28.19
CA GLN A 519 -8.06 9.97 -28.50
C GLN A 519 -8.86 11.05 -27.78
N LEU A 520 -8.19 11.84 -26.93
CA LEU A 520 -8.79 12.96 -26.22
C LEU A 520 -8.20 14.30 -26.68
N GLU A 521 -9.06 15.30 -26.79
CA GLU A 521 -8.67 16.70 -27.03
C GLU A 521 -8.28 17.35 -25.69
N ARG A 522 -7.62 18.51 -25.74
CA ARG A 522 -7.41 19.31 -24.53
C ARG A 522 -8.75 19.88 -24.10
N GLY A 523 -9.16 19.66 -22.85
CA GLY A 523 -10.43 20.18 -22.35
C GLY A 523 -11.00 19.35 -21.19
N VAL A 524 -12.27 19.57 -20.91
CA VAL A 524 -13.01 18.87 -19.86
C VAL A 524 -14.02 17.93 -20.51
N HIS A 525 -13.95 16.65 -20.15
CA HIS A 525 -14.75 15.58 -20.71
C HIS A 525 -15.64 14.96 -19.62
N PRO A 526 -16.97 14.94 -19.75
CA PRO A 526 -17.81 14.15 -18.86
C PRO A 526 -17.40 12.67 -18.93
N PHE A 527 -17.38 12.00 -17.79
CA PHE A 527 -17.10 10.57 -17.72
C PHE A 527 -17.99 9.89 -16.67
N GLU A 528 -18.19 8.60 -16.87
CA GLU A 528 -18.98 7.75 -15.98
C GLU A 528 -18.27 6.41 -15.81
N VAL A 529 -18.20 5.92 -14.57
CA VAL A 529 -17.75 4.55 -14.28
C VAL A 529 -18.88 3.83 -13.58
N HIS A 530 -19.28 2.68 -14.12
CA HIS A 530 -20.26 1.80 -13.51
C HIS A 530 -19.56 0.52 -13.10
N HIS A 531 -19.56 0.23 -11.81
CA HIS A 531 -19.05 -0.98 -11.20
C HIS A 531 -20.21 -1.76 -10.63
N VAL A 532 -20.35 -3.03 -11.00
CA VAL A 532 -21.43 -3.92 -10.56
C VAL A 532 -20.82 -5.15 -9.94
N ILE A 533 -21.27 -5.47 -8.74
CA ILE A 533 -20.82 -6.61 -7.95
C ILE A 533 -22.02 -7.52 -7.69
N GLY A 534 -21.90 -8.77 -8.13
CA GLY A 534 -22.87 -9.81 -7.86
C GLY A 534 -22.62 -10.49 -6.52
N ASN A 535 -22.96 -11.77 -6.46
CA ASN A 535 -22.79 -12.60 -5.26
C ASN A 535 -21.48 -13.43 -5.31
N THR A 536 -20.40 -12.84 -5.82
CA THR A 536 -19.08 -13.49 -5.86
C THR A 536 -18.48 -13.54 -4.46
N ALA A 537 -18.08 -14.71 -3.97
CA ALA A 537 -17.64 -14.90 -2.57
C ALA A 537 -16.35 -14.14 -2.23
N GLU A 538 -15.43 -14.01 -3.19
CA GLU A 538 -14.15 -13.33 -3.02
C GLU A 538 -14.20 -11.82 -3.30
N ALA A 539 -15.35 -11.29 -3.74
CA ALA A 539 -15.49 -9.87 -4.05
C ALA A 539 -15.37 -9.05 -2.76
N THR A 540 -14.53 -8.01 -2.80
CA THR A 540 -14.32 -7.12 -1.65
C THR A 540 -14.93 -5.76 -1.86
N GLY A 541 -15.42 -5.43 -3.06
CA GLY A 541 -15.85 -4.08 -3.39
C GLY A 541 -14.77 -3.24 -4.03
N HIS A 542 -13.69 -3.85 -4.56
CA HIS A 542 -12.58 -3.09 -5.13
C HIS A 542 -12.96 -2.46 -6.47
N CYS A 543 -12.65 -1.18 -6.67
CA CYS A 543 -12.73 -0.49 -7.96
C CYS A 543 -11.75 0.68 -8.02
N THR A 544 -10.89 0.69 -9.04
CA THR A 544 -9.94 1.79 -9.30
C THR A 544 -9.90 2.16 -10.77
N LEU A 545 -9.86 3.47 -11.07
CA LEU A 545 -9.66 3.97 -12.43
C LEU A 545 -8.18 4.25 -12.69
N MET A 546 -7.64 3.62 -13.72
CA MET A 546 -6.26 3.76 -14.16
C MET A 546 -6.18 4.31 -15.57
N TRP A 547 -5.08 5.01 -15.87
CA TRP A 547 -4.77 5.51 -17.20
C TRP A 547 -3.30 5.35 -17.61
N LEU A 548 -3.07 5.36 -18.92
CA LEU A 548 -1.81 5.72 -19.57
C LEU A 548 -2.00 7.06 -20.27
N THR A 549 -1.29 8.09 -19.81
CA THR A 549 -1.26 9.38 -20.52
C THR A 549 -0.38 9.29 -21.77
N PRO A 550 -0.48 10.24 -22.72
CA PRO A 550 0.41 10.30 -23.88
C PRO A 550 1.89 10.25 -23.45
N ASN A 551 2.64 9.31 -24.01
CA ASN A 551 4.06 9.02 -23.72
C ASN A 551 4.35 8.43 -22.32
N SER A 552 3.34 8.06 -21.53
CA SER A 552 3.57 7.32 -20.29
C SER A 552 4.09 5.91 -20.59
N LYS A 553 4.94 5.39 -19.70
CA LYS A 553 5.47 4.02 -19.75
C LYS A 553 4.99 3.15 -18.59
N ALA A 554 4.00 3.60 -17.81
CA ALA A 554 3.43 2.82 -16.73
C ALA A 554 1.99 3.27 -16.44
N TRP A 555 1.13 2.29 -16.11
CA TRP A 555 -0.22 2.53 -15.61
C TRP A 555 -0.16 3.34 -14.32
N GLN A 556 -0.99 4.37 -14.22
CA GLN A 556 -1.11 5.20 -13.02
C GLN A 556 -2.59 5.30 -12.65
N TRP A 557 -2.88 5.50 -11.37
CA TRP A 557 -4.21 5.96 -10.96
C TRP A 557 -4.48 7.31 -11.61
N VAL A 558 -5.72 7.54 -12.03
CA VAL A 558 -6.14 8.87 -12.48
C VAL A 558 -6.08 9.81 -11.27
N PRO A 559 -5.16 10.78 -11.24
CA PRO A 559 -4.97 11.61 -10.05
C PRO A 559 -6.17 12.53 -9.87
N ARG A 560 -6.48 12.89 -8.62
CA ARG A 560 -7.54 13.86 -8.29
C ARG A 560 -7.49 15.18 -9.07
N THR A 561 -6.28 15.65 -9.42
CA THR A 561 -6.08 16.88 -10.20
C THR A 561 -6.52 16.76 -11.66
N ALA A 562 -6.76 15.53 -12.14
CA ALA A 562 -7.37 15.26 -13.43
C ALA A 562 -8.90 15.31 -13.38
N PHE A 563 -9.52 15.48 -12.20
CA PHE A 563 -10.94 15.78 -12.10
C PHE A 563 -11.15 17.26 -11.79
N THR A 564 -12.16 17.86 -12.42
CA THR A 564 -12.55 19.25 -12.13
C THR A 564 -13.33 19.27 -10.81
N ALA A 565 -12.85 20.05 -9.84
CA ALA A 565 -13.47 20.13 -8.51
C ALA A 565 -14.62 21.16 -8.52
N ALA A 566 -15.66 20.88 -7.74
CA ALA A 566 -16.65 21.85 -7.32
C ALA A 566 -16.33 22.34 -5.90
N HIS A 567 -16.85 23.49 -5.50
CA HIS A 567 -16.89 23.85 -4.08
C HIS A 567 -17.70 22.81 -3.30
N ILE A 568 -17.27 22.53 -2.07
CA ILE A 568 -18.00 21.64 -1.17
C ILE A 568 -18.59 22.49 -0.06
N ALA A 569 -19.89 22.34 0.18
CA ALA A 569 -20.58 22.92 1.32
C ALA A 569 -21.09 21.83 2.27
N VAL A 570 -21.24 22.20 3.54
CA VAL A 570 -21.79 21.34 4.59
C VAL A 570 -22.97 22.02 5.29
N PRO A 571 -23.99 21.26 5.72
CA PRO A 571 -25.03 21.80 6.57
C PRO A 571 -24.43 22.19 7.92
N VAL A 572 -24.70 23.43 8.34
CA VAL A 572 -24.22 23.99 9.62
C VAL A 572 -25.32 24.10 10.67
N GLY A 573 -26.54 23.69 10.30
CA GLY A 573 -27.72 23.68 11.16
C GLY A 573 -28.95 23.18 10.39
N VAL A 574 -30.08 23.15 11.10
CA VAL A 574 -31.41 22.85 10.57
C VAL A 574 -32.43 23.75 11.28
N GLU A 575 -33.35 24.33 10.51
CA GLU A 575 -34.32 25.30 10.99
C GLU A 575 -35.74 24.95 10.52
N ALA A 576 -36.74 25.25 11.35
CA ALA A 576 -38.15 25.11 11.05
C ALA A 576 -38.80 26.48 10.75
N TRP A 577 -39.81 26.49 9.88
CA TRP A 577 -40.52 27.70 9.42
C TRP A 577 -41.15 28.56 10.51
N ASP A 578 -41.52 27.95 11.64
CA ASP A 578 -42.16 28.60 12.78
C ASP A 578 -41.15 28.97 13.90
N GLY A 579 -39.85 28.71 13.67
CA GLY A 579 -38.77 28.98 14.61
C GLY A 579 -38.67 27.99 15.78
N GLN A 580 -39.50 26.94 15.82
CA GLN A 580 -39.39 25.91 16.85
C GLN A 580 -38.12 25.05 16.66
N PRO A 581 -37.57 24.48 17.75
CA PRO A 581 -36.47 23.52 17.66
C PRO A 581 -36.81 22.34 16.74
N ILE A 582 -35.85 21.96 15.91
CA ILE A 582 -35.92 20.79 15.04
C ILE A 582 -34.54 20.14 15.00
N ALA A 583 -34.52 18.83 14.81
CA ALA A 583 -33.30 18.05 14.68
C ALA A 583 -33.42 16.96 13.62
N VAL A 584 -32.28 16.68 12.99
CA VAL A 584 -32.01 15.44 12.25
C VAL A 584 -31.10 14.56 13.12
N PHE A 585 -30.55 13.45 12.61
CA PHE A 585 -29.53 12.72 13.38
C PHE A 585 -28.46 12.04 12.53
N ASP A 586 -27.31 11.84 13.17
CA ASP A 586 -26.25 10.93 12.76
C ASP A 586 -26.19 9.73 13.72
N TYR A 587 -25.61 8.63 13.24
CA TYR A 587 -25.45 7.38 14.00
C TYR A 587 -24.11 6.72 13.69
N GLY A 588 -23.62 5.89 14.61
CA GLY A 588 -22.38 5.14 14.44
C GLY A 588 -22.31 3.93 15.36
N ILE A 589 -21.57 2.90 14.93
CA ILE A 589 -21.33 1.72 15.77
C ILE A 589 -20.11 1.97 16.65
N ASP A 590 -20.33 2.09 17.96
CA ASP A 590 -19.27 2.24 18.94
C ASP A 590 -18.48 0.94 19.05
N ASP A 591 -19.14 -0.20 19.24
CA ASP A 591 -18.45 -1.47 19.41
C ASP A 591 -19.33 -2.67 19.11
N VAL A 592 -18.70 -3.83 19.00
CA VAL A 592 -19.40 -5.12 18.92
C VAL A 592 -18.79 -6.08 19.92
N LEU A 593 -19.65 -6.62 20.78
CA LEU A 593 -19.31 -7.69 21.72
C LEU A 593 -19.87 -9.00 21.18
N THR A 594 -18.99 -9.93 20.84
CA THR A 594 -19.40 -11.27 20.36
C THR A 594 -18.85 -12.35 21.26
N VAL A 595 -19.72 -13.24 21.72
CA VAL A 595 -19.37 -14.40 22.54
C VAL A 595 -20.38 -15.52 22.34
N ASP A 596 -19.91 -16.77 22.19
CA ASP A 596 -20.75 -17.98 22.06
C ASP A 596 -21.89 -17.88 21.02
N GLY A 597 -21.68 -17.13 19.94
CA GLY A 597 -22.67 -16.91 18.86
C GLY A 597 -23.67 -15.79 19.13
N VAL A 598 -23.60 -15.13 20.29
CA VAL A 598 -24.36 -13.92 20.62
C VAL A 598 -23.53 -12.69 20.26
N SER A 599 -24.14 -11.72 19.56
CA SER A 599 -23.51 -10.44 19.21
C SER A 599 -24.36 -9.26 19.68
N LEU A 600 -23.74 -8.37 20.45
CA LEU A 600 -24.32 -7.09 20.85
C LEU A 600 -23.65 -5.97 20.06
N PHE A 601 -24.43 -5.22 19.28
CA PHE A 601 -23.95 -4.10 18.48
C PHE A 601 -24.27 -2.79 19.21
N LEU A 602 -23.26 -2.25 19.91
CA LEU A 602 -23.37 -1.01 20.67
C LEU A 602 -23.37 0.16 19.68
N THR A 603 -24.52 0.79 19.54
CA THR A 603 -24.76 1.87 18.59
C THR A 603 -25.01 3.17 19.34
N ARG A 604 -24.46 4.26 18.83
CA ARG A 604 -24.77 5.61 19.31
C ARG A 604 -25.59 6.36 18.27
N PHE A 605 -26.51 7.16 18.76
CA PHE A 605 -27.29 8.12 17.98
C PHE A 605 -27.13 9.50 18.61
N ALA A 606 -27.20 10.54 17.78
CA ALA A 606 -27.16 11.92 18.26
C ALA A 606 -28.11 12.79 17.45
N ALA A 607 -29.06 13.43 18.14
CA ALA A 607 -29.91 14.44 17.56
C ALA A 607 -29.06 15.68 17.22
N ALA A 608 -28.98 15.99 15.94
CA ALA A 608 -28.22 17.12 15.42
C ALA A 608 -29.16 18.28 15.09
N ALA A 609 -29.04 19.35 15.88
CA ALA A 609 -29.78 20.60 15.72
C ALA A 609 -28.83 21.76 15.37
N SER A 610 -29.39 22.95 15.11
CA SER A 610 -28.59 24.16 14.97
C SER A 610 -27.84 24.51 16.27
N PRO A 611 -26.66 25.16 16.20
CA PRO A 611 -25.90 25.56 17.38
C PRO A 611 -26.75 26.37 18.38
N GLY A 612 -26.69 26.01 19.66
CA GLY A 612 -27.46 26.65 20.73
C GLY A 612 -28.93 26.24 20.82
N VAL A 613 -29.39 25.30 19.99
CA VAL A 613 -30.76 24.77 20.02
C VAL A 613 -30.77 23.40 20.70
N SER A 614 -31.58 23.25 21.75
CA SER A 614 -31.86 21.96 22.38
C SER A 614 -33.24 21.46 21.94
N PRO A 615 -33.32 20.44 21.07
CA PRO A 615 -34.59 19.88 20.62
C PRO A 615 -35.19 18.96 21.69
N ASN A 616 -36.52 19.00 21.84
CA ASN A 616 -37.24 17.92 22.51
C ASN A 616 -37.36 16.76 21.52
N VAL A 617 -36.89 15.58 21.90
CA VAL A 617 -36.84 14.45 20.97
C VAL A 617 -37.56 13.22 21.50
N THR A 618 -38.05 12.41 20.58
CA THR A 618 -38.52 11.06 20.86
C THR A 618 -38.02 10.13 19.77
N TRP A 619 -37.24 9.13 20.18
CA TRP A 619 -36.69 8.10 19.33
C TRP A 619 -37.60 6.88 19.30
N SER A 620 -37.65 6.22 18.15
CA SER A 620 -38.23 4.88 18.00
C SER A 620 -37.31 4.03 17.14
N PHE A 621 -36.97 2.86 17.69
CA PHE A 621 -36.14 1.84 17.06
C PHE A 621 -37.02 0.72 16.48
N ASP A 622 -36.47 -0.10 15.58
CA ASP A 622 -37.22 -1.13 14.85
C ASP A 622 -37.55 -2.38 15.70
N ASP A 623 -36.91 -2.52 16.86
CA ASP A 623 -37.21 -3.52 17.89
C ASP A 623 -38.38 -3.13 18.81
N GLY A 624 -38.96 -1.93 18.60
CA GLY A 624 -40.09 -1.40 19.36
C GLY A 624 -39.71 -0.56 20.58
N THR A 625 -38.42 -0.46 20.92
CA THR A 625 -37.95 0.38 22.01
C THR A 625 -37.96 1.87 21.65
N THR A 626 -37.96 2.73 22.67
CA THR A 626 -37.99 4.19 22.51
C THR A 626 -37.04 4.88 23.49
N SER A 627 -36.65 6.13 23.18
CA SER A 627 -35.85 6.96 24.08
C SER A 627 -36.21 8.44 23.95
N GLN A 628 -36.02 9.20 25.03
CA GLN A 628 -36.15 10.67 25.04
C GLN A 628 -34.80 11.37 25.21
N ASN A 629 -33.71 10.62 25.36
CA ASN A 629 -32.36 11.18 25.43
C ASN A 629 -31.98 11.79 24.06
N PRO A 630 -31.50 13.04 23.98
CA PRO A 630 -31.00 13.63 22.72
C PRO A 630 -29.90 12.84 22.03
N SER A 631 -29.07 12.12 22.78
CA SER A 631 -28.00 11.29 22.24
C SER A 631 -28.04 9.89 22.85
N PRO A 632 -29.05 9.06 22.50
CA PRO A 632 -29.22 7.76 23.10
C PRO A 632 -28.18 6.79 22.55
N THR A 633 -27.79 5.87 23.41
CA THR A 633 -27.12 4.63 23.03
C THR A 633 -28.18 3.53 22.88
N HIS A 634 -27.94 2.58 21.98
CA HIS A 634 -28.84 1.46 21.73
C HIS A 634 -28.06 0.19 21.40
N ILE A 635 -28.59 -0.96 21.81
CA ILE A 635 -28.00 -2.27 21.49
C ILE A 635 -28.89 -2.99 20.50
N PHE A 636 -28.35 -3.29 19.32
CA PHE A 636 -28.97 -4.22 18.40
C PHE A 636 -28.39 -5.63 18.60
N PHE A 637 -29.22 -6.65 18.34
CA PHE A 637 -28.88 -8.08 18.50
C PHE A 637 -28.61 -8.77 17.16
N LYS A 638 -28.69 -8.03 16.06
CA LYS A 638 -28.50 -8.55 14.71
C LYS A 638 -27.87 -7.49 13.81
N GLU A 639 -27.00 -7.93 12.92
CA GLU A 639 -26.52 -7.11 11.80
C GLU A 639 -27.61 -6.89 10.73
N GLY A 640 -27.45 -5.82 9.96
CA GLY A 640 -28.33 -5.47 8.84
C GLY A 640 -28.89 -4.06 8.90
N ASP A 641 -29.79 -3.76 7.98
CA ASP A 641 -30.45 -2.46 7.90
C ASP A 641 -31.60 -2.38 8.91
N VAL A 642 -31.59 -1.33 9.72
CA VAL A 642 -32.69 -0.95 10.64
C VAL A 642 -33.17 0.46 10.28
N VAL A 643 -34.46 0.76 10.49
CA VAL A 643 -34.99 2.11 10.26
C VAL A 643 -35.25 2.78 11.60
N VAL A 644 -34.49 3.82 11.90
CA VAL A 644 -34.60 4.58 13.15
C VAL A 644 -35.34 5.89 12.89
N THR A 645 -36.22 6.25 13.81
CA THR A 645 -37.10 7.41 13.69
C THR A 645 -36.85 8.39 14.82
N LEU A 646 -36.76 9.69 14.48
CA LEU A 646 -36.58 10.81 15.40
C LEU A 646 -37.73 11.80 15.22
N GLN A 647 -38.60 11.91 16.21
CA GLN A 647 -39.60 12.97 16.31
C GLN A 647 -39.01 14.14 17.10
N SER A 648 -38.78 15.29 16.46
CA SER A 648 -38.19 16.49 17.10
C SER A 648 -39.08 17.74 17.02
N HIS A 649 -40.14 17.71 16.20
CA HIS A 649 -41.03 18.84 15.96
C HIS A 649 -42.50 18.40 16.04
N PRO A 650 -43.45 19.15 16.63
CA PRO A 650 -44.81 18.67 16.88
C PRO A 650 -45.66 18.43 15.62
N THR A 651 -45.41 19.16 14.54
CA THR A 651 -46.26 19.16 13.33
C THR A 651 -45.58 18.59 12.09
N LEU A 652 -44.28 18.31 12.14
CA LEU A 652 -43.56 17.68 11.03
C LEU A 652 -43.62 16.15 11.14
N PRO A 653 -43.61 15.44 10.00
CA PRO A 653 -43.30 14.02 10.00
C PRO A 653 -41.96 13.77 10.70
N ALA A 654 -41.87 12.66 11.45
CA ALA A 654 -40.62 12.26 12.07
C ALA A 654 -39.50 12.09 11.03
N PHE A 655 -38.29 12.49 11.38
CA PHE A 655 -37.11 12.24 10.56
C PHE A 655 -36.74 10.75 10.65
N ARG A 656 -36.66 10.07 9.52
CA ARG A 656 -36.41 8.61 9.45
C ARG A 656 -35.13 8.33 8.71
N ARG A 657 -34.23 7.54 9.30
CA ARG A 657 -32.99 7.14 8.64
C ARG A 657 -32.84 5.63 8.59
N ARG A 658 -32.34 5.13 7.47
CA ARG A 658 -31.81 3.77 7.37
C ARG A 658 -30.43 3.73 8.01
N CYS A 659 -30.28 2.90 9.02
CA CYS A 659 -29.04 2.68 9.74
C CYS A 659 -28.56 1.24 9.47
N HIS A 660 -27.40 1.08 8.86
CA HIS A 660 -26.77 -0.23 8.72
C HIS A 660 -25.99 -0.58 10.00
N VAL A 661 -26.38 -1.66 10.67
CA VAL A 661 -25.72 -2.25 11.84
C VAL A 661 -24.73 -3.31 11.39
N TRP A 662 -23.47 -3.20 11.82
CA TRP A 662 -22.37 -4.03 11.34
C TRP A 662 -21.20 -4.02 12.33
N THR A 663 -20.23 -4.93 12.14
CA THR A 663 -18.99 -4.95 12.94
C THR A 663 -17.94 -3.99 12.38
N PRO A 664 -17.62 -2.88 13.06
CA PRO A 664 -16.60 -1.95 12.61
C PRO A 664 -15.21 -2.63 12.62
N PRO A 665 -14.31 -2.32 11.68
CA PRO A 665 -13.00 -2.97 11.54
C PRO A 665 -11.99 -2.34 12.51
N VAL A 666 -12.41 -2.16 13.76
CA VAL A 666 -11.59 -1.65 14.86
C VAL A 666 -11.54 -2.70 15.97
N PRO A 667 -10.45 -2.78 16.74
CA PRO A 667 -10.40 -3.65 17.90
C PRO A 667 -11.51 -3.30 18.89
N THR A 668 -12.12 -4.31 19.50
CA THR A 668 -13.11 -4.13 20.57
C THR A 668 -12.49 -3.40 21.75
N ASN A 669 -13.16 -2.35 22.20
CA ASN A 669 -12.76 -1.57 23.36
C ASN A 669 -12.93 -2.39 24.65
N PRO A 670 -11.89 -2.53 25.49
CA PRO A 670 -12.02 -3.23 26.76
C PRO A 670 -13.04 -2.62 27.73
N LEU A 671 -13.40 -1.35 27.55
CA LEU A 671 -14.47 -0.67 28.28
C LEU A 671 -15.88 -1.03 27.76
N ALA A 672 -16.00 -1.58 26.55
CA ALA A 672 -17.29 -1.85 25.91
C ALA A 672 -18.17 -2.80 26.73
N ILE A 673 -17.59 -3.73 27.50
CA ILE A 673 -18.35 -4.61 28.39
C ILE A 673 -19.09 -3.81 29.47
N GLY A 674 -18.39 -2.84 30.10
CA GLY A 674 -19.00 -1.94 31.08
C GLY A 674 -20.06 -1.07 30.43
N THR A 675 -19.72 -0.46 29.28
CA THR A 675 -20.65 0.36 28.50
C THR A 675 -21.91 -0.40 28.08
N ALA A 676 -21.80 -1.68 27.69
CA ALA A 676 -22.96 -2.50 27.37
C ALA A 676 -23.88 -2.72 28.59
N VAL A 677 -23.31 -2.94 29.78
CA VAL A 677 -24.09 -3.06 31.02
C VAL A 677 -24.80 -1.76 31.37
N GLU A 678 -24.12 -0.61 31.22
CA GLU A 678 -24.72 0.71 31.40
C GLU A 678 -25.89 0.92 30.44
N MET A 679 -25.70 0.64 29.13
CA MET A 679 -26.76 0.73 28.12
C MET A 679 -27.96 -0.18 28.46
N LEU A 680 -27.71 -1.44 28.83
CA LEU A 680 -28.76 -2.37 29.23
C LEU A 680 -29.49 -1.97 30.52
N SER A 681 -28.86 -1.15 31.37
CA SER A 681 -29.49 -0.61 32.57
C SER A 681 -30.60 0.38 32.23
N GLU A 682 -30.46 1.12 31.13
CA GLU A 682 -31.42 2.10 30.64
C GLU A 682 -32.56 1.49 29.81
N ILE A 683 -32.36 0.29 29.24
CA ILE A 683 -33.38 -0.37 28.42
C ILE A 683 -34.52 -0.94 29.28
N ASP A 684 -35.76 -0.69 28.84
CA ASP A 684 -36.95 -1.36 29.35
C ASP A 684 -37.03 -2.80 28.80
N VAL A 685 -36.57 -3.75 29.61
CA VAL A 685 -36.53 -5.18 29.26
C VAL A 685 -37.91 -5.77 28.93
N THR A 686 -39.01 -5.12 29.32
CA THR A 686 -40.36 -5.62 29.05
C THR A 686 -40.81 -5.39 27.60
N GLN A 687 -40.11 -4.52 26.86
CA GLN A 687 -40.37 -4.25 25.44
C GLN A 687 -39.61 -5.20 24.51
N LEU A 688 -38.63 -5.93 25.03
CA LEU A 688 -37.76 -6.81 24.24
C LEU A 688 -38.40 -8.17 23.97
N GLN A 689 -38.01 -8.78 22.85
CA GLN A 689 -38.40 -10.16 22.53
C GLN A 689 -37.68 -11.16 23.44
N VAL A 690 -38.30 -12.32 23.70
CA VAL A 690 -37.70 -13.41 24.50
C VAL A 690 -36.33 -13.85 23.96
N ARG A 691 -36.13 -13.82 22.64
CA ARG A 691 -34.83 -14.10 22.02
C ARG A 691 -33.75 -13.12 22.52
N ASP A 692 -34.02 -11.82 22.45
CA ASP A 692 -33.06 -10.78 22.80
C ASP A 692 -32.77 -10.79 24.31
N LEU A 693 -33.77 -11.10 25.13
CA LEU A 693 -33.61 -11.32 26.57
C LEU A 693 -32.69 -12.50 26.89
N ASN A 694 -32.76 -13.59 26.10
CA ASN A 694 -31.83 -14.71 26.25
C ASN A 694 -30.40 -14.27 25.87
N ASP A 695 -30.23 -13.50 24.80
CA ASP A 695 -28.93 -12.97 24.39
C ASP A 695 -28.33 -12.06 25.47
N ILE A 696 -29.14 -11.17 26.06
CA ILE A 696 -28.75 -10.34 27.22
C ILE A 696 -28.37 -11.24 28.39
N TYR A 697 -29.19 -12.24 28.73
CA TYR A 697 -28.90 -13.18 29.81
C TYR A 697 -27.56 -13.89 29.61
N HIS A 698 -27.29 -14.38 28.39
CA HIS A 698 -26.03 -15.01 28.02
C HIS A 698 -24.85 -14.05 28.18
N PHE A 699 -24.96 -12.81 27.68
CA PHE A 699 -23.96 -11.76 27.88
C PHE A 699 -23.69 -11.50 29.37
N LEU A 700 -24.75 -11.28 30.15
CA LEU A 700 -24.64 -10.91 31.57
C LEU A 700 -23.99 -11.99 32.42
N ARG A 701 -24.10 -13.27 32.04
CA ARG A 701 -23.40 -14.35 32.74
C ARG A 701 -21.89 -14.26 32.58
N LEU A 702 -21.42 -13.86 31.40
CA LEU A 702 -20.00 -13.84 31.04
C LEU A 702 -19.33 -12.49 31.32
N CYS A 703 -20.08 -11.39 31.36
CA CYS A 703 -19.49 -10.05 31.52
C CYS A 703 -18.95 -9.82 32.95
N GLU A 704 -17.64 -9.71 33.17
CA GLU A 704 -17.07 -9.50 34.52
C GLU A 704 -17.24 -8.04 35.03
N GLN A 705 -18.48 -7.53 35.11
CA GLN A 705 -18.82 -6.18 35.58
C GLN A 705 -19.66 -6.20 36.86
N PRO A 706 -19.29 -5.45 37.92
CA PRO A 706 -20.07 -5.39 39.16
C PRO A 706 -21.50 -4.87 38.96
N ASP A 707 -21.70 -3.89 38.09
CA ASP A 707 -23.01 -3.22 37.93
C ASP A 707 -23.99 -4.01 37.05
N ARG A 708 -23.63 -5.24 36.64
CA ARG A 708 -24.48 -6.13 35.83
C ARG A 708 -25.67 -6.70 36.58
N TRP A 709 -25.58 -6.78 37.91
CA TRP A 709 -26.50 -7.57 38.72
C TRP A 709 -27.94 -7.03 38.74
N PRO A 710 -28.20 -5.72 38.83
CA PRO A 710 -29.54 -5.17 38.69
C PRO A 710 -30.19 -5.53 37.34
N VAL A 711 -29.41 -5.50 36.25
CA VAL A 711 -29.89 -5.88 34.92
C VAL A 711 -30.20 -7.39 34.88
N MET A 712 -29.31 -8.22 35.44
CA MET A 712 -29.51 -9.67 35.53
C MET A 712 -30.78 -10.04 36.30
N GLU A 713 -31.08 -9.35 37.41
CA GLU A 713 -32.32 -9.53 38.18
C GLU A 713 -33.55 -9.26 37.32
N ARG A 714 -33.63 -8.08 36.70
CA ARG A 714 -34.78 -7.70 35.83
C ARG A 714 -34.99 -8.69 34.69
N VAL A 715 -33.90 -9.12 34.03
CA VAL A 715 -33.96 -10.09 32.92
C VAL A 715 -34.41 -11.46 33.41
N CYS A 716 -33.87 -11.97 34.52
CA CYS A 716 -34.26 -13.27 35.08
C CYS A 716 -35.72 -13.27 35.52
N ASP A 717 -36.20 -12.22 36.21
CA ASP A 717 -37.60 -12.12 36.63
C ASP A 717 -38.56 -12.11 35.44
N HIS A 718 -38.23 -11.36 34.39
CA HIS A 718 -39.06 -11.29 33.20
C HIS A 718 -39.06 -12.59 32.38
N LEU A 719 -37.91 -13.28 32.28
CA LEU A 719 -37.83 -14.61 31.68
C LEU A 719 -38.61 -15.65 32.48
N LEU A 720 -38.48 -15.67 33.82
CA LEU A 720 -39.17 -16.62 34.71
C LEU A 720 -40.71 -16.50 34.66
N ALA A 721 -41.23 -15.32 34.32
CA ALA A 721 -42.66 -15.07 34.13
C ALA A 721 -43.24 -15.71 32.85
N GLN A 722 -42.40 -16.21 31.93
CA GLN A 722 -42.87 -16.82 30.69
C GLN A 722 -43.56 -18.18 30.96
N PRO A 723 -44.73 -18.43 30.34
CA PRO A 723 -45.61 -19.55 30.71
C PRO A 723 -45.08 -20.96 30.35
N GLU A 724 -44.02 -21.08 29.54
CA GLU A 724 -43.49 -22.37 29.06
C GLU A 724 -41.94 -22.43 29.04
N LEU A 725 -41.31 -22.35 30.21
CA LEU A 725 -39.85 -22.58 30.34
C LEU A 725 -39.51 -24.03 30.66
N ASP A 726 -38.52 -24.58 29.96
CA ASP A 726 -37.87 -25.84 30.32
C ASP A 726 -37.36 -25.79 31.77
N VAL A 727 -37.55 -26.88 32.53
CA VAL A 727 -37.26 -26.93 33.97
C VAL A 727 -35.76 -26.78 34.25
N LYS A 728 -34.89 -27.27 33.35
CA LYS A 728 -33.43 -27.08 33.49
C LYS A 728 -33.06 -25.62 33.27
N TYR A 729 -33.65 -24.96 32.28
CA TYR A 729 -33.43 -23.52 32.07
C TYR A 729 -34.00 -22.68 33.21
N ARG A 730 -35.18 -23.03 33.74
CA ARG A 730 -35.78 -22.40 34.93
C ARG A 730 -34.87 -22.50 36.16
N ALA A 731 -34.27 -23.66 36.42
CA ALA A 731 -33.32 -23.84 37.52
C ALA A 731 -32.08 -22.93 37.36
N LEU A 732 -31.59 -22.78 36.13
CA LEU A 732 -30.46 -21.91 35.82
C LEU A 732 -30.79 -20.41 36.04
N LEU A 733 -31.98 -19.99 35.62
CA LEU A 733 -32.47 -18.62 35.86
C LEU A 733 -32.61 -18.34 37.35
N TYR A 734 -33.13 -19.28 38.14
CA TYR A 734 -33.21 -19.12 39.60
C TYR A 734 -31.84 -18.99 40.26
N GLY A 735 -30.87 -19.82 39.87
CA GLY A 735 -29.50 -19.70 40.38
C GLY A 735 -28.90 -18.31 40.10
N SER A 736 -29.12 -17.81 38.87
CA SER A 736 -28.65 -16.49 38.44
C SER A 736 -29.36 -15.35 39.17
N LEU A 737 -30.67 -15.47 39.40
CA LEU A 737 -31.47 -14.50 40.15
C LEU A 737 -31.04 -14.43 41.63
N ILE A 738 -30.84 -15.59 42.27
CA ILE A 738 -30.35 -15.67 43.65
C ILE A 738 -28.98 -15.00 43.77
N GLU A 739 -28.05 -15.27 42.85
CA GLU A 739 -26.76 -14.59 42.84
C GLU A 739 -26.92 -13.09 42.60
N ALA A 740 -27.72 -12.66 41.62
CA ALA A 740 -27.90 -11.26 41.27
C ALA A 740 -28.44 -10.42 42.44
N ILE A 741 -29.46 -10.90 43.15
CA ILE A 741 -30.01 -10.22 44.33
C ILE A 741 -28.95 -10.17 45.44
N ALA A 742 -28.25 -11.27 45.67
CA ALA A 742 -27.24 -11.35 46.73
C ALA A 742 -26.05 -10.40 46.50
N ARG A 743 -25.61 -10.26 45.25
CA ARG A 743 -24.48 -9.38 44.86
C ARG A 743 -24.80 -7.89 45.00
N GLN A 744 -26.07 -7.53 45.02
CA GLN A 744 -26.55 -6.18 45.35
C GLN A 744 -26.64 -5.93 46.86
N GLY A 745 -26.12 -6.84 47.70
CA GLY A 745 -26.17 -6.74 49.16
C GLY A 745 -27.49 -7.21 49.78
N ARG A 746 -28.45 -7.69 48.97
CA ARG A 746 -29.78 -8.16 49.41
C ARG A 746 -29.78 -9.66 49.72
N GLY A 747 -28.76 -10.14 50.43
CA GLY A 747 -28.55 -11.58 50.68
C GLY A 747 -29.71 -12.30 51.38
N THR A 748 -30.41 -11.63 52.31
CA THR A 748 -31.56 -12.21 53.01
C THR A 748 -32.78 -12.36 52.12
N GLU A 749 -32.93 -11.51 51.10
CA GLU A 749 -33.99 -11.60 50.10
C GLU A 749 -33.70 -12.69 49.07
N ALA A 750 -32.44 -12.78 48.62
CA ALA A 750 -32.00 -13.83 47.71
C ALA A 750 -32.32 -15.23 48.25
N VAL A 751 -32.10 -15.47 49.55
CA VAL A 751 -32.41 -16.76 50.19
C VAL A 751 -33.92 -17.05 50.20
N LYS A 752 -34.80 -16.05 50.19
CA LYS A 752 -36.27 -16.28 50.14
C LYS A 752 -36.73 -16.79 48.77
N ILE A 753 -35.97 -16.53 47.70
CA ILE A 753 -36.26 -17.06 46.36
C ILE A 753 -36.10 -18.59 46.32
N PHE A 754 -35.27 -19.15 47.21
CA PHE A 754 -34.98 -20.58 47.28
C PHE A 754 -36.24 -21.45 47.37
N ASP A 755 -37.19 -21.10 48.24
CA ASP A 755 -38.39 -21.93 48.46
C ASP A 755 -39.28 -21.98 47.20
N ARG A 756 -39.42 -20.85 46.49
CA ARG A 756 -40.09 -20.78 45.20
C ARG A 756 -39.36 -21.63 44.15
N ALA A 757 -38.04 -21.49 44.07
CA ALA A 757 -37.23 -22.22 43.09
C ALA A 757 -37.32 -23.74 43.27
N VAL A 758 -37.21 -24.25 44.50
CA VAL A 758 -37.33 -25.68 44.79
C VAL A 758 -38.74 -26.21 44.50
N ALA A 759 -39.78 -25.42 44.82
CA ALA A 759 -41.17 -25.79 44.55
C ALA A 759 -41.44 -25.95 43.04
N GLU A 760 -40.92 -25.05 42.21
CA GLU A 760 -41.11 -25.08 40.75
C GLU A 760 -40.22 -26.10 40.02
N ILE A 761 -39.03 -26.41 40.56
CA ILE A 761 -38.13 -27.44 40.00
C ILE A 761 -38.61 -28.87 40.30
N GLY A 762 -39.29 -29.07 41.44
CA GLY A 762 -39.82 -30.36 41.86
C GLY A 762 -38.75 -31.37 42.25
N SER A 763 -38.98 -32.67 42.02
CA SER A 763 -38.14 -33.76 42.54
C SER A 763 -36.86 -34.07 41.73
N LEU A 764 -36.44 -33.16 40.85
CA LEU A 764 -35.24 -33.33 40.02
C LEU A 764 -33.97 -33.07 40.84
N ARG A 765 -33.44 -34.12 41.47
CA ARG A 765 -32.34 -34.07 42.46
C ARG A 765 -31.10 -33.26 42.06
N THR A 766 -30.69 -33.29 40.79
CA THR A 766 -29.52 -32.54 40.32
C THR A 766 -29.78 -31.05 40.14
N LEU A 767 -30.99 -30.66 39.75
CA LEU A 767 -31.39 -29.26 39.59
C LEU A 767 -31.70 -28.61 40.94
N ASP A 768 -32.40 -29.32 41.83
CA ASP A 768 -32.57 -28.90 43.23
C ASP A 768 -31.21 -28.74 43.93
N GLY A 769 -30.29 -29.69 43.70
CA GLY A 769 -28.93 -29.60 44.21
C GLY A 769 -28.16 -28.37 43.70
N ALA A 770 -28.38 -27.95 42.45
CA ALA A 770 -27.75 -26.76 41.88
C ALA A 770 -28.24 -25.47 42.56
N VAL A 771 -29.55 -25.30 42.69
CA VAL A 771 -30.13 -24.13 43.37
C VAL A 771 -29.74 -24.09 44.86
N ARG A 772 -29.63 -25.24 45.53
CA ARG A 772 -29.08 -25.33 46.90
C ARG A 772 -27.63 -24.87 46.96
N LEU A 773 -26.82 -25.21 45.97
CA LEU A 773 -25.42 -24.79 45.90
C LEU A 773 -25.32 -23.26 45.75
N ASP A 774 -26.13 -22.66 44.89
CA ASP A 774 -26.17 -21.20 44.68
C ASP A 774 -26.64 -20.48 45.96
N THR A 775 -27.65 -21.04 46.64
CA THR A 775 -28.13 -20.49 47.93
C THR A 775 -27.08 -20.65 49.03
N ALA A 776 -26.35 -21.77 49.06
CA ALA A 776 -25.25 -21.99 50.01
C ALA A 776 -24.10 -21.00 49.77
N TYR A 777 -23.82 -20.69 48.51
CA TYR A 777 -22.86 -19.65 48.14
C TYR A 777 -23.25 -18.30 48.72
N VAL A 778 -24.52 -17.88 48.62
CA VAL A 778 -25.02 -16.63 49.22
C VAL A 778 -24.85 -16.63 50.75
N GLN A 779 -25.25 -17.72 51.41
CA GLN A 779 -25.10 -17.89 52.86
C GLN A 779 -23.64 -17.73 53.31
N ARG A 780 -22.70 -18.35 52.57
CA ARG A 780 -21.27 -18.28 52.86
C ARG A 780 -20.66 -16.91 52.54
N GLN A 781 -20.87 -16.40 51.33
CA GLN A 781 -20.10 -15.26 50.81
C GLN A 781 -20.68 -13.91 51.23
N VAL A 782 -22.01 -13.78 51.25
CA VAL A 782 -22.68 -12.51 51.51
C VAL A 782 -23.11 -12.41 52.97
N LEU A 783 -23.82 -13.43 53.49
CA LEU A 783 -24.34 -13.41 54.85
C LEU A 783 -23.32 -13.84 55.92
N LYS A 784 -22.21 -14.46 55.49
CA LYS A 784 -21.19 -15.08 56.36
C LYS A 784 -21.79 -16.08 57.38
N ASP A 785 -22.95 -16.64 57.09
CA ASP A 785 -23.58 -17.70 57.87
C ASP A 785 -23.04 -19.06 57.43
N TYR A 786 -21.86 -19.39 57.93
CA TYR A 786 -21.18 -20.65 57.63
C TYR A 786 -21.96 -21.88 58.13
N ALA A 787 -22.84 -21.73 59.13
CA ALA A 787 -23.65 -22.83 59.63
C ALA A 787 -24.78 -23.17 58.65
N ALA A 788 -25.51 -22.16 58.17
CA ALA A 788 -26.54 -22.33 57.14
C ALA A 788 -25.96 -22.84 55.82
N ALA A 789 -24.83 -22.28 55.38
CA ALA A 789 -24.11 -22.74 54.19
C ALA A 789 -23.67 -24.21 54.32
N GLY A 790 -23.08 -24.57 55.46
CA GLY A 790 -22.66 -25.94 55.76
C GLY A 790 -23.82 -26.95 55.71
N LYS A 791 -25.00 -26.58 56.22
CA LYS A 791 -26.22 -27.42 56.15
C LYS A 791 -26.64 -27.67 54.70
N LEU A 792 -26.61 -26.65 53.84
CA LEU A 792 -26.97 -26.79 52.43
C LEU A 792 -25.95 -27.65 51.68
N TYR A 793 -24.64 -27.45 51.88
CA TYR A 793 -23.61 -28.32 51.29
C TYR A 793 -23.77 -29.78 51.71
N ALA A 794 -24.02 -30.03 53.00
CA ALA A 794 -24.28 -31.38 53.51
C ALA A 794 -25.52 -32.00 52.86
N GLN A 795 -26.60 -31.24 52.66
CA GLN A 795 -27.81 -31.73 51.97
C GLN A 795 -27.55 -32.10 50.51
N VAL A 796 -26.76 -31.30 49.77
CA VAL A 796 -26.40 -31.63 48.38
C VAL A 796 -25.59 -32.92 48.32
N ILE A 797 -24.67 -33.13 49.27
CA ILE A 797 -23.83 -34.33 49.33
C ILE A 797 -24.65 -35.55 49.76
N GLN A 798 -25.35 -35.48 50.90
CA GLN A 798 -26.13 -36.58 51.48
C GLN A 798 -27.31 -37.00 50.58
N GLY A 799 -28.00 -36.03 49.98
CA GLY A 799 -29.10 -36.28 49.06
C GLY A 799 -28.69 -36.98 47.76
N ASN A 800 -27.39 -37.01 47.46
CA ASN A 800 -26.84 -37.51 46.21
C ASN A 800 -25.64 -38.47 46.39
N GLU A 801 -25.41 -39.06 47.57
CA GLU A 801 -24.21 -39.90 47.86
C GLU A 801 -23.97 -41.05 46.87
N ARG A 802 -25.04 -41.54 46.24
CA ARG A 802 -24.98 -42.65 45.27
C ARG A 802 -24.80 -42.19 43.82
N LEU A 803 -24.90 -40.89 43.56
CA LEU A 803 -24.77 -40.31 42.23
C LEU A 803 -23.33 -39.81 42.05
N ARG A 804 -22.68 -40.19 40.95
CA ARG A 804 -21.39 -39.61 40.57
C ARG A 804 -21.64 -38.44 39.62
N HIS A 805 -21.78 -37.24 40.18
CA HIS A 805 -22.08 -36.03 39.42
C HIS A 805 -21.14 -34.88 39.81
N PRO A 806 -20.64 -34.07 38.84
CA PRO A 806 -19.73 -32.95 39.10
C PRO A 806 -20.23 -31.98 40.18
N LEU A 807 -21.53 -31.71 40.21
CA LEU A 807 -22.18 -30.87 41.21
C LEU A 807 -21.88 -31.29 42.67
N ILE A 808 -21.88 -32.59 42.96
CA ILE A 808 -21.73 -33.10 44.32
C ILE A 808 -20.30 -32.90 44.80
N ARG A 809 -19.34 -33.12 43.88
CA ARG A 809 -17.95 -32.78 44.10
C ARG A 809 -17.79 -31.28 44.31
N GLN A 810 -18.43 -30.45 43.48
CA GLN A 810 -18.39 -28.99 43.60
C GLN A 810 -18.92 -28.52 44.97
N ALA A 811 -19.97 -29.14 45.51
CA ALA A 811 -20.46 -28.88 46.86
C ALA A 811 -19.41 -29.19 47.93
N ALA A 812 -18.70 -30.31 47.82
CA ALA A 812 -17.63 -30.65 48.76
C ALA A 812 -16.41 -29.70 48.65
N VAL A 813 -16.06 -29.25 47.44
CA VAL A 813 -15.02 -28.21 47.25
C VAL A 813 -15.45 -26.88 47.87
N ALA A 814 -16.67 -26.42 47.57
CA ALA A 814 -17.21 -25.17 48.10
C ALA A 814 -17.34 -25.19 49.64
N TRP A 815 -17.61 -26.38 50.22
CA TRP A 815 -17.62 -26.59 51.67
C TRP A 815 -16.21 -26.51 52.27
N GLY A 816 -15.19 -27.02 51.58
CA GLY A 816 -13.80 -26.84 51.99
C GLY A 816 -13.34 -25.39 51.89
N ASP A 817 -13.72 -24.71 50.81
CA ASP A 817 -13.44 -23.29 50.63
C ASP A 817 -14.13 -22.43 51.73
N MET A 818 -15.30 -22.87 52.23
CA MET A 818 -15.97 -22.24 53.39
C MET A 818 -15.14 -22.32 54.67
N TYR A 819 -14.59 -23.50 54.98
CA TYR A 819 -13.73 -23.68 56.14
C TYR A 819 -12.41 -22.93 56.00
N LEU A 820 -11.89 -22.85 54.78
CA LEU A 820 -10.72 -22.04 54.46
C LEU A 820 -10.97 -20.56 54.73
N ASP A 821 -12.12 -20.02 54.30
CA ASP A 821 -12.53 -18.63 54.59
C ASP A 821 -12.68 -18.38 56.11
N ALA A 822 -13.15 -19.39 56.85
CA ALA A 822 -13.26 -19.35 58.30
C ALA A 822 -11.92 -19.56 59.04
N GLY A 823 -10.81 -19.75 58.33
CA GLY A 823 -9.47 -19.97 58.89
C GLY A 823 -9.23 -21.39 59.42
N ASP A 824 -10.16 -22.32 59.22
CA ASP A 824 -10.06 -23.71 59.68
C ASP A 824 -9.45 -24.61 58.61
N LEU A 825 -8.12 -24.58 58.53
CA LEU A 825 -7.35 -25.33 57.53
C LEU A 825 -7.54 -26.85 57.66
N ALA A 826 -7.79 -27.35 58.88
CA ALA A 826 -7.97 -28.78 59.14
C ALA A 826 -9.28 -29.29 58.51
N ARG A 827 -10.41 -28.63 58.81
CA ARG A 827 -11.71 -28.98 58.22
C ARG A 827 -11.77 -28.68 56.72
N ALA A 828 -11.07 -27.63 56.25
CA ALA A 828 -10.91 -27.38 54.82
C ALA A 828 -10.25 -28.58 54.11
N GLY A 829 -9.14 -29.10 54.68
CA GLY A 829 -8.44 -30.27 54.16
C GLY A 829 -9.27 -31.56 54.20
N GLU A 830 -10.13 -31.74 55.20
CA GLU A 830 -11.09 -32.87 55.24
C GLU A 830 -12.12 -32.78 54.12
N ALA A 831 -12.74 -31.63 53.92
CA ALA A 831 -13.74 -31.42 52.87
C ALA A 831 -13.15 -31.54 51.45
N TYR A 832 -11.92 -31.06 51.22
CA TYR A 832 -11.24 -31.25 49.93
C TYR A 832 -10.89 -32.73 49.65
N ARG A 833 -10.47 -33.48 50.69
CA ARG A 833 -10.26 -34.95 50.56
C ARG A 833 -11.57 -35.66 50.26
N LEU A 834 -12.68 -35.25 50.87
CA LEU A 834 -14.02 -35.75 50.54
C LEU A 834 -14.38 -35.47 49.08
N ALA A 835 -14.14 -34.26 48.57
CA ALA A 835 -14.36 -33.93 47.17
C ALA A 835 -13.58 -34.87 46.23
N ARG A 836 -12.34 -35.21 46.61
CA ARG A 836 -11.51 -36.17 45.88
C ARG A 836 -12.13 -37.58 45.86
N GLN A 837 -12.63 -38.07 46.99
CA GLN A 837 -13.28 -39.39 47.12
C GLN A 837 -14.57 -39.50 46.28
N LEU A 838 -15.32 -38.40 46.16
CA LEU A 838 -16.55 -38.34 45.35
C LEU A 838 -16.29 -38.46 43.83
N GLY A 839 -15.06 -38.21 43.37
CA GLY A 839 -14.60 -38.41 41.99
C GLY A 839 -15.17 -37.41 40.96
N SER A 840 -14.60 -37.37 39.75
CA SER A 840 -15.18 -36.72 38.57
C SER A 840 -15.52 -37.76 37.50
N ILE A 841 -16.45 -37.45 36.59
CA ILE A 841 -16.78 -38.34 35.47
C ILE A 841 -15.51 -38.55 34.62
N GLY A 842 -15.04 -39.79 34.51
CA GLY A 842 -13.82 -40.16 33.77
C GLY A 842 -12.52 -40.26 34.58
N ALA A 843 -12.50 -39.95 35.87
CA ALA A 843 -11.30 -40.12 36.70
C ALA A 843 -11.14 -41.58 37.18
N VAL A 844 -10.18 -42.31 36.61
CA VAL A 844 -9.71 -43.59 37.15
C VAL A 844 -8.86 -43.28 38.38
N ALA A 845 -9.40 -43.53 39.57
CA ALA A 845 -8.70 -43.33 40.84
C ALA A 845 -7.49 -44.27 40.93
N GLY A 846 -6.29 -43.72 40.70
CA GLY A 846 -5.02 -44.40 40.93
C GLY A 846 -4.09 -43.50 41.73
N GLY A 847 -3.87 -43.82 43.02
CA GLY A 847 -3.15 -42.93 43.95
C GLY A 847 -1.72 -42.54 43.52
N LYS A 848 -1.02 -43.37 42.73
CA LYS A 848 0.30 -43.04 42.15
C LYS A 848 0.21 -42.16 40.89
N THR A 849 -0.73 -42.45 39.99
CA THR A 849 -0.95 -41.67 38.75
C THR A 849 -1.44 -40.26 39.08
N ASP A 850 -2.23 -40.08 40.13
CA ASP A 850 -2.72 -38.78 40.58
C ASP A 850 -1.60 -37.86 41.10
N ALA A 851 -0.67 -38.40 41.89
CA ALA A 851 0.45 -37.61 42.43
C ALA A 851 1.39 -37.13 41.30
N VAL A 852 1.64 -38.00 40.31
CA VAL A 852 2.41 -37.66 39.10
C VAL A 852 1.69 -36.62 38.26
N LYS A 853 0.38 -36.79 38.00
CA LYS A 853 -0.44 -35.85 37.24
C LYS A 853 -0.48 -34.47 37.91
N ARG A 854 -0.71 -34.43 39.24
CA ARG A 854 -0.69 -33.21 40.03
C ARG A 854 0.66 -32.49 39.97
N GLY A 855 1.76 -33.23 40.18
CA GLY A 855 3.11 -32.67 40.08
C GLY A 855 3.44 -32.15 38.68
N ALA A 856 2.98 -32.83 37.63
CA ALA A 856 3.13 -32.38 36.25
C ALA A 856 2.34 -31.09 36.00
N LEU A 857 1.07 -31.02 36.40
CA LEU A 857 0.24 -29.82 36.22
C LEU A 857 0.84 -28.59 36.91
N LEU A 858 1.36 -28.73 38.14
CA LEU A 858 2.00 -27.62 38.85
C LEU A 858 3.26 -27.13 38.13
N ARG A 859 4.13 -28.04 37.66
CA ARG A 859 5.34 -27.64 36.91
C ARG A 859 5.01 -26.97 35.60
N VAL A 860 3.98 -27.45 34.89
CA VAL A 860 3.53 -26.82 33.65
C VAL A 860 2.95 -25.44 33.94
N ALA A 861 2.12 -25.29 34.99
CA ALA A 861 1.58 -23.99 35.40
C ALA A 861 2.70 -23.00 35.75
N GLU A 862 3.70 -23.44 36.52
CA GLU A 862 4.88 -22.65 36.88
C GLU A 862 5.70 -22.24 35.66
N GLN A 863 5.92 -23.18 34.73
CA GLN A 863 6.60 -22.90 33.47
C GLN A 863 5.83 -21.89 32.62
N GLN A 864 4.51 -22.05 32.48
CA GLN A 864 3.66 -21.12 31.73
C GLN A 864 3.69 -19.73 32.37
N LEU A 865 3.64 -19.64 33.69
CA LEU A 865 3.74 -18.37 34.41
C LEU A 865 5.09 -17.69 34.17
N THR A 866 6.19 -18.45 34.23
CA THR A 866 7.55 -17.92 33.98
C THR A 866 7.72 -17.44 32.54
N GLN A 867 7.01 -18.05 31.59
CA GLN A 867 6.97 -17.63 30.18
C GLN A 867 6.04 -16.43 29.93
N GLY A 868 5.31 -15.96 30.94
CA GLY A 868 4.32 -14.88 30.82
C GLY A 868 2.97 -15.31 30.26
N ASN A 869 2.72 -16.62 30.12
CA ASN A 869 1.47 -17.18 29.59
C ASN A 869 0.38 -17.26 30.68
N ILE A 870 -0.03 -16.10 31.19
CA ILE A 870 -0.95 -15.96 32.34
C ILE A 870 -2.27 -16.70 32.13
N GLU A 871 -2.80 -16.71 30.91
CA GLU A 871 -4.02 -17.41 30.56
C GLU A 871 -3.89 -18.93 30.76
N GLN A 872 -2.83 -19.52 30.21
CA GLN A 872 -2.60 -20.96 30.34
C GLN A 872 -2.34 -21.32 31.80
N THR A 873 -1.62 -20.46 32.53
CA THR A 873 -1.46 -20.61 33.97
C THR A 873 -2.82 -20.60 34.67
N TYR A 874 -3.71 -19.66 34.38
CA TYR A 874 -5.03 -19.58 35.00
C TYR A 874 -5.87 -20.83 34.72
N ARG A 875 -5.90 -21.32 33.46
CA ARG A 875 -6.60 -22.57 33.10
C ARG A 875 -6.04 -23.78 33.83
N LEU A 876 -4.72 -23.88 33.93
CA LEU A 876 -4.06 -24.97 34.66
C LEU A 876 -4.33 -24.89 36.17
N LEU A 877 -4.31 -23.68 36.76
CA LEU A 877 -4.65 -23.47 38.16
C LEU A 877 -6.11 -23.79 38.44
N TRP A 878 -7.05 -23.38 37.59
CA TRP A 878 -8.46 -23.74 37.69
C TRP A 878 -8.67 -25.26 37.60
N ARG A 879 -7.96 -25.92 36.67
CA ARG A 879 -7.95 -27.38 36.58
C ARG A 879 -7.40 -28.04 37.84
N ILE A 880 -6.34 -27.49 38.43
CA ILE A 880 -5.77 -27.96 39.70
C ILE A 880 -6.78 -27.79 40.83
N GLU A 881 -7.47 -26.65 40.91
CA GLU A 881 -8.50 -26.38 41.92
C GLU A 881 -9.65 -27.39 41.85
N ASN A 882 -10.04 -27.77 40.63
CA ASN A 882 -11.13 -28.71 40.41
C ASN A 882 -10.71 -30.18 40.61
N GLU A 883 -9.54 -30.59 40.08
CA GLU A 883 -9.06 -31.98 40.16
C GLU A 883 -8.39 -32.29 41.51
N PHE A 884 -7.68 -31.32 42.10
CA PHE A 884 -6.86 -31.46 43.31
C PHE A 884 -7.07 -30.28 44.28
N PRO A 885 -8.29 -30.09 44.82
CA PRO A 885 -8.66 -28.92 45.62
C PRO A 885 -7.80 -28.71 46.89
N GLU A 886 -7.21 -29.78 47.45
CA GLU A 886 -6.26 -29.71 48.56
C GLU A 886 -5.04 -28.83 48.25
N GLN A 887 -4.68 -28.64 46.97
CA GLN A 887 -3.58 -27.75 46.56
C GLN A 887 -3.82 -26.29 46.94
N LYS A 888 -5.07 -25.88 47.19
CA LYS A 888 -5.38 -24.57 47.74
C LYS A 888 -4.75 -24.32 49.12
N LEU A 889 -4.32 -25.36 49.82
CA LEU A 889 -3.62 -25.27 51.11
C LEU A 889 -2.07 -25.24 50.96
N GLU A 890 -1.56 -25.30 49.72
CA GLU A 890 -0.13 -25.35 49.43
C GLU A 890 0.42 -24.00 48.95
N GLY A 891 1.66 -23.68 49.35
CA GLY A 891 2.26 -22.37 49.10
C GLY A 891 2.64 -22.12 47.64
N LEU A 892 3.19 -23.11 46.92
CA LEU A 892 3.51 -22.93 45.49
C LEU A 892 2.27 -22.58 44.66
N TYR A 893 1.14 -23.24 44.94
CA TYR A 893 -0.13 -22.92 44.30
C TYR A 893 -0.59 -21.49 44.64
N ARG A 894 -0.51 -21.08 45.92
CA ARG A 894 -0.86 -19.71 46.35
C ARG A 894 -0.01 -18.66 45.67
N TYR A 895 1.29 -18.92 45.54
CA TYR A 895 2.22 -18.06 44.83
C TYR A 895 1.80 -17.90 43.35
N MET A 896 1.62 -19.01 42.63
CA MET A 896 1.23 -18.96 41.22
C MET A 896 -0.12 -18.27 41.01
N ARG A 897 -1.08 -18.49 41.91
CA ARG A 897 -2.38 -17.83 41.88
C ARG A 897 -2.25 -16.32 42.10
N ALA A 898 -1.46 -15.91 43.11
CA ALA A 898 -1.21 -14.50 43.39
C ALA A 898 -0.55 -13.77 42.21
N GLU A 899 0.49 -14.37 41.60
CA GLU A 899 1.14 -13.81 40.42
C GLU A 899 0.18 -13.71 39.22
N SER A 900 -0.63 -14.76 38.99
CA SER A 900 -1.61 -14.75 37.90
C SER A 900 -2.66 -13.66 38.10
N ASP A 901 -3.19 -13.51 39.32
CA ASP A 901 -4.16 -12.47 39.66
C ASP A 901 -3.53 -11.06 39.57
N ARG A 902 -2.26 -10.90 39.96
CA ARG A 902 -1.50 -9.64 39.83
C ARG A 902 -1.36 -9.23 38.36
N HIS A 903 -0.98 -10.18 37.49
CA HIS A 903 -0.87 -9.92 36.06
C HIS A 903 -2.22 -9.69 35.37
N ALA A 904 -3.31 -10.23 35.92
CA ALA A 904 -4.68 -9.99 35.46
C ALA A 904 -5.29 -8.67 35.97
N GLY A 905 -4.53 -7.85 36.71
CA GLY A 905 -5.03 -6.61 37.31
C GLY A 905 -5.96 -6.80 38.52
N ARG A 906 -6.07 -8.02 39.06
CA ARG A 906 -6.86 -8.35 40.27
C ARG A 906 -6.00 -8.20 41.51
N TYR A 907 -5.46 -6.99 41.71
CA TYR A 907 -4.47 -6.71 42.75
C TYR A 907 -4.97 -7.04 44.17
N ASP A 908 -6.27 -6.84 44.43
CA ASP A 908 -6.92 -7.20 45.69
C ASP A 908 -6.95 -8.73 45.94
N GLN A 909 -7.11 -9.53 44.89
CA GLN A 909 -7.07 -11.00 44.99
C GLN A 909 -5.63 -11.51 45.09
N ALA A 910 -4.71 -10.85 44.38
CA ALA A 910 -3.29 -11.14 44.46
C ALA A 910 -2.75 -10.92 45.87
N ILE A 911 -3.02 -9.75 46.48
CA ILE A 911 -2.62 -9.41 47.85
C ILE A 911 -3.13 -10.48 48.83
N ARG A 912 -4.41 -10.86 48.76
CA ARG A 912 -4.99 -11.90 49.63
C ARG A 912 -4.27 -13.25 49.51
N ASN A 913 -3.92 -13.66 48.29
CA ASN A 913 -3.18 -14.91 48.08
C ASN A 913 -1.73 -14.82 48.59
N TYR A 914 -1.06 -13.67 48.44
CA TYR A 914 0.25 -13.42 49.04
C TYR A 914 0.18 -13.43 50.57
N GLU A 915 -0.79 -12.77 51.19
CA GLU A 915 -0.98 -12.77 52.65
C GLU A 915 -1.23 -14.18 53.20
N MET A 916 -2.06 -14.98 52.51
CA MET A 916 -2.24 -16.39 52.86
C MET A 916 -0.93 -17.16 52.78
N LEU A 917 -0.13 -16.93 51.74
CA LEU A 917 1.20 -17.53 51.59
C LEU A 917 2.15 -17.15 52.73
N LEU A 918 2.10 -15.91 53.23
CA LEU A 918 2.90 -15.45 54.38
C LEU A 918 2.55 -16.19 55.68
N ASN A 919 1.28 -16.58 55.84
CA ASN A 919 0.78 -17.35 56.98
C ASN A 919 1.19 -18.84 56.95
N LEU A 920 1.57 -19.37 55.79
CA LEU A 920 2.01 -20.76 55.63
C LEU A 920 3.51 -20.92 55.97
N ARG A 921 3.81 -21.18 57.26
CA ARG A 921 5.20 -21.27 57.79
C ARG A 921 6.14 -22.17 56.99
N GLN A 922 5.64 -23.29 56.46
CA GLN A 922 6.41 -24.28 55.70
C GLN A 922 6.86 -23.80 54.31
N TRP A 923 6.35 -22.65 53.84
CA TRP A 923 6.64 -22.06 52.53
C TRP A 923 7.41 -20.73 52.63
N GLY A 924 8.18 -20.56 53.72
CA GLY A 924 8.93 -19.33 54.02
C GLY A 924 9.90 -18.85 52.93
N GLY A 925 10.34 -19.73 52.02
CA GLY A 925 11.20 -19.39 50.89
C GLY A 925 10.56 -18.49 49.83
N PHE A 926 9.23 -18.38 49.80
CA PHE A 926 8.51 -17.48 48.87
C PHE A 926 8.19 -16.10 49.47
N ARG A 927 8.61 -15.83 50.71
CA ARG A 927 8.31 -14.56 51.40
C ARG A 927 8.87 -13.33 50.69
N PRO A 928 10.13 -13.30 50.21
CA PRO A 928 10.64 -12.16 49.45
C PRO A 928 9.78 -11.83 48.22
N GLN A 929 9.36 -12.86 47.48
CA GLN A 929 8.51 -12.74 46.30
C GLN A 929 7.13 -12.20 46.65
N ALA A 930 6.53 -12.68 47.75
CA ALA A 930 5.24 -12.19 48.23
C ALA A 930 5.28 -10.73 48.66
N PHE A 931 6.34 -10.30 49.37
CA PHE A 931 6.51 -8.89 49.77
C PHE A 931 6.64 -7.99 48.53
N HIS A 932 7.46 -8.38 47.55
CA HIS A 932 7.59 -7.65 46.28
C HIS A 932 6.26 -7.61 45.52
N GLY A 933 5.55 -8.74 45.42
CA GLY A 933 4.26 -8.83 44.75
C GLY A 933 3.19 -7.94 45.38
N ILE A 934 3.12 -7.88 46.72
CA ILE A 934 2.22 -6.97 47.44
C ILE A 934 2.60 -5.50 47.18
N ALA A 935 3.89 -5.16 47.24
CA ALA A 935 4.35 -3.81 46.94
C ALA A 935 4.00 -3.35 45.51
N ASP A 936 4.21 -4.20 44.50
CA ASP A 936 3.84 -3.91 43.11
C ASP A 936 2.31 -3.78 42.95
N CYS A 937 1.52 -4.60 43.66
CA CYS A 937 0.06 -4.46 43.67
C CYS A 937 -0.37 -3.09 44.21
N TYR A 938 0.13 -2.66 45.37
CA TYR A 938 -0.18 -1.32 45.91
C TYR A 938 0.27 -0.20 44.99
N TYR A 939 1.46 -0.33 44.40
CA TYR A 939 1.94 0.65 43.42
C TYR A 939 0.99 0.77 42.23
N ARG A 940 0.57 -0.35 41.64
CA ARG A 940 -0.37 -0.39 40.49
C ARG A 940 -1.76 0.15 40.84
N MET A 941 -2.19 0.00 42.09
CA MET A 941 -3.42 0.62 42.61
C MET A 941 -3.28 2.13 42.87
N GLY A 942 -2.07 2.70 42.74
CA GLY A 942 -1.78 4.11 43.00
C GLY A 942 -1.42 4.43 44.46
N ASP A 943 -1.45 3.44 45.36
CA ASP A 943 -1.12 3.60 46.77
C ASP A 943 0.39 3.54 46.99
N SER A 944 1.03 4.70 46.85
CA SER A 944 2.49 4.81 46.93
C SER A 944 3.02 4.60 48.34
N ASP A 945 2.23 4.91 49.37
CA ASP A 945 2.68 4.78 50.77
C ASP A 945 2.68 3.33 51.23
N GLU A 946 1.63 2.56 50.95
CA GLU A 946 1.63 1.12 51.23
C GLU A 946 2.68 0.38 50.37
N ALA A 947 2.86 0.77 49.10
CA ALA A 947 3.92 0.20 48.26
C ALA A 947 5.32 0.38 48.87
N LEU A 948 5.64 1.59 49.34
CA LEU A 948 6.94 1.88 49.97
C LEU A 948 7.11 1.16 51.32
N LYS A 949 6.05 1.05 52.12
CA LYS A 949 6.06 0.29 53.36
C LYS A 949 6.43 -1.18 53.13
N TRP A 950 5.84 -1.83 52.14
CA TRP A 950 6.16 -3.22 51.81
C TRP A 950 7.56 -3.38 51.20
N LEU A 951 8.04 -2.42 50.39
CA LEU A 951 9.43 -2.42 49.90
C LEU A 951 10.45 -2.23 51.02
N THR A 952 10.17 -1.38 52.00
CA THR A 952 11.02 -1.20 53.19
C THR A 952 11.09 -2.48 54.00
N ALA A 953 9.94 -3.12 54.27
CA ALA A 953 9.90 -4.39 54.96
C ALA A 953 10.68 -5.50 54.21
N LEU A 954 10.65 -5.50 52.88
CA LEU A 954 11.44 -6.40 52.04
C LEU A 954 12.94 -6.13 52.15
N GLN A 955 13.35 -4.86 52.10
CA GLN A 955 14.76 -4.46 52.22
C GLN A 955 15.35 -4.84 53.58
N GLU A 956 14.59 -4.60 54.66
CA GLU A 956 15.03 -4.89 56.04
C GLU A 956 15.09 -6.40 56.32
N SER A 957 14.07 -7.14 55.88
CA SER A 957 13.95 -8.58 56.17
C SER A 957 14.77 -9.46 55.21
N TYR A 958 14.99 -9.00 53.97
CA TYR A 958 15.61 -9.77 52.88
C TYR A 958 16.54 -8.91 52.00
N PRO A 959 17.60 -8.29 52.56
CA PRO A 959 18.44 -7.32 51.86
C PRO A 959 19.11 -7.88 50.59
N ASN A 960 19.52 -9.15 50.59
CA ASN A 960 20.17 -9.78 49.43
C ASN A 960 19.19 -9.95 48.25
N GLU A 961 17.94 -10.35 48.52
CA GLU A 961 16.90 -10.51 47.50
C GLU A 961 16.48 -9.16 46.92
N TYR A 962 16.39 -8.14 47.78
CA TYR A 962 16.11 -6.77 47.38
C TYR A 962 17.19 -6.25 46.40
N GLN A 963 18.47 -6.46 46.72
CA GLN A 963 19.60 -6.08 45.85
C GLN A 963 19.65 -6.88 44.55
N GLN A 964 19.46 -8.21 44.61
CA GLN A 964 19.48 -9.07 43.41
C GLN A 964 18.39 -8.70 42.39
N ARG A 965 17.27 -8.13 42.86
CA ARG A 965 16.14 -7.70 42.02
C ARG A 965 16.24 -6.26 41.54
N ASP A 966 17.29 -5.53 41.92
CA ASP A 966 17.52 -4.13 41.53
C ASP A 966 16.32 -3.20 41.81
N LEU A 967 15.73 -3.36 43.00
CA LEU A 967 14.47 -2.68 43.38
C LEU A 967 14.65 -1.20 43.75
N ASP A 968 15.87 -0.68 43.76
CA ASP A 968 16.15 0.74 44.00
C ASP A 968 15.54 1.63 42.91
N SER A 969 15.57 1.18 41.65
CA SER A 969 14.93 1.87 40.54
C SER A 969 13.40 1.92 40.67
N VAL A 970 12.79 0.86 41.22
CA VAL A 970 11.35 0.78 41.47
C VAL A 970 10.96 1.70 42.62
N ARG A 971 11.72 1.67 43.73
CA ARG A 971 11.52 2.59 44.86
C ARG A 971 11.60 4.05 44.41
N ALA A 972 12.64 4.43 43.67
CA ALA A 972 12.81 5.80 43.19
C ALA A 972 11.61 6.27 42.35
N ARG A 973 11.06 5.41 41.49
CA ARG A 973 9.85 5.71 40.71
C ARG A 973 8.63 5.96 41.60
N ILE A 974 8.42 5.14 42.62
CA ILE A 974 7.31 5.30 43.57
C ILE A 974 7.47 6.59 44.37
N GLU A 975 8.68 6.90 44.82
CA GLU A 975 8.99 8.13 45.56
C GLU A 975 8.79 9.39 44.71
N THR A 976 9.21 9.38 43.44
CA THR A 976 8.94 10.48 42.49
C THR A 976 7.45 10.69 42.33
N ARG A 977 6.69 9.60 42.16
CA ARG A 977 5.22 9.67 42.01
C ARG A 977 4.55 10.23 43.27
N ARG A 978 4.93 9.73 44.45
CA ARG A 978 4.43 10.24 45.74
C ARG A 978 4.74 11.73 45.91
N SER A 979 5.96 12.15 45.57
CA SER A 979 6.39 13.54 45.67
C SER A 979 5.60 14.45 44.72
N ALA A 980 5.38 14.00 43.48
CA ALA A 980 4.56 14.73 42.51
C ALA A 980 3.10 14.88 42.98
N PHE A 981 2.51 13.82 43.53
CA PHE A 981 1.17 13.86 44.12
C PHE A 981 1.08 14.85 45.28
N GLN A 982 2.05 14.83 46.20
CA GLN A 982 2.12 15.78 47.33
C GLN A 982 2.31 17.23 46.88
N GLN A 983 3.15 17.48 45.87
CA GLN A 983 3.35 18.81 45.30
C GLN A 983 2.08 19.36 44.65
N GLN A 984 1.37 18.51 43.89
CA GLN A 984 0.11 18.89 43.28
C GLN A 984 -0.96 19.20 44.35
N GLN A 985 -1.03 18.43 45.44
CA GLN A 985 -1.97 18.69 46.54
C GLN A 985 -1.68 20.04 47.22
N ALA A 986 -0.39 20.37 47.40
CA ALA A 986 0.03 21.64 47.96
C ALA A 986 -0.28 22.84 47.03
N ALA A 987 -0.24 22.65 45.71
CA ALA A 987 -0.62 23.67 44.74
C ALA A 987 -2.13 23.94 44.72
N ASP A 988 -2.95 22.89 44.83
CA ASP A 988 -4.42 22.99 44.76
C ASP A 988 -5.04 23.57 46.05
N THR A 989 -4.33 23.55 47.19
CA THR A 989 -4.78 24.06 48.50
C THR A 989 -4.46 25.53 48.77
N GLY A 990 -3.96 26.28 47.78
CA GLY A 990 -3.55 27.70 47.87
C GLY A 990 -4.65 28.75 48.12
N GLY A 991 -5.84 28.36 48.57
CA GLY A 991 -6.92 29.26 49.00
C GLY A 991 -7.96 28.49 49.81
N ASP A 992 -8.38 29.04 50.96
CA ASP A 992 -9.30 28.43 51.94
C ASP A 992 -10.46 27.62 51.33
N ALA A 993 -10.26 26.31 51.15
CA ALA A 993 -11.30 25.30 50.96
C ALA A 993 -10.67 23.89 51.07
N ALA A 994 -11.48 22.92 51.48
CA ALA A 994 -11.12 21.53 51.77
C ALA A 994 -10.16 20.88 50.75
N VAL A 995 -9.30 19.98 51.25
CA VAL A 995 -8.46 19.07 50.43
C VAL A 995 -9.35 18.38 49.40
N GLN A 996 -9.34 18.84 48.15
CA GLN A 996 -9.91 18.09 47.04
C GLN A 996 -8.93 16.96 46.71
N GLU A 997 -9.42 15.72 46.72
CA GLU A 997 -8.64 14.59 46.22
C GLU A 997 -8.27 14.86 44.75
N ILE A 998 -6.99 14.75 44.42
CA ILE A 998 -6.55 14.85 43.02
C ILE A 998 -7.09 13.62 42.29
N PRO A 999 -8.02 13.78 41.35
CA PRO A 999 -8.60 12.65 40.66
C PRO A 999 -7.53 11.91 39.86
N THR A 1000 -7.61 10.59 39.89
CA THR A 1000 -6.81 9.76 38.98
C THR A 1000 -7.33 9.93 37.56
N PHE A 1001 -6.45 10.05 36.56
CA PHE A 1001 -6.90 10.17 35.18
C PHE A 1001 -7.68 8.92 34.75
N SER A 1002 -8.97 9.09 34.50
CA SER A 1002 -9.85 8.09 33.90
C SER A 1002 -10.07 8.37 32.42
N ASP A 1003 -10.37 9.62 32.07
CA ASP A 1003 -10.79 10.00 30.75
C ASP A 1003 -10.66 11.51 30.49
N ARG A 1004 -10.52 11.85 29.21
CA ARG A 1004 -10.72 13.20 28.68
C ARG A 1004 -11.45 13.10 27.34
N HIS A 1005 -12.41 13.98 27.15
CA HIS A 1005 -13.09 14.19 25.87
C HIS A 1005 -12.87 15.63 25.42
N VAL A 1006 -12.41 15.81 24.18
CA VAL A 1006 -12.31 17.08 23.48
C VAL A 1006 -13.45 17.11 22.47
N ASN A 1007 -14.48 17.92 22.73
CA ASN A 1007 -15.65 18.04 21.86
C ASN A 1007 -15.71 19.39 21.11
N TYR A 1008 -14.67 20.22 21.26
CA TYR A 1008 -14.51 21.51 20.57
C TYR A 1008 -15.55 22.57 20.92
N GLU A 1009 -16.26 22.42 22.03
CA GLU A 1009 -17.22 23.43 22.52
C GLU A 1009 -16.57 24.43 23.48
N GLN A 1010 -15.61 23.97 24.29
CA GLN A 1010 -14.99 24.81 25.30
C GLN A 1010 -13.87 25.68 24.68
N PRO A 1011 -13.73 26.95 25.09
CA PRO A 1011 -12.64 27.81 24.61
C PRO A 1011 -11.24 27.21 24.79
N ASP A 1012 -11.06 26.40 25.84
CA ASP A 1012 -9.82 25.70 26.12
C ASP A 1012 -9.57 24.59 25.10
N ASP A 1013 -10.59 23.80 24.73
CA ASP A 1013 -10.49 22.77 23.69
C ASP A 1013 -10.12 23.37 22.32
N VAL A 1014 -10.65 24.55 21.99
CA VAL A 1014 -10.32 25.28 20.76
C VAL A 1014 -8.88 25.81 20.81
N ALA A 1015 -8.40 26.24 21.98
CA ALA A 1015 -7.02 26.71 22.17
C ALA A 1015 -5.98 25.58 21.99
N LEU A 1016 -6.39 24.32 22.10
CA LEU A 1016 -5.55 23.13 21.94
C LEU A 1016 -5.30 22.75 20.45
N ILE A 1017 -5.97 23.44 19.51
CA ILE A 1017 -5.74 23.31 18.07
C ILE A 1017 -4.53 24.16 17.67
N GLY A 1018 -3.37 23.50 17.54
CA GLY A 1018 -2.07 24.17 17.40
C GLY A 1018 -1.75 24.77 16.03
N SER A 1019 -2.68 24.82 15.06
CA SER A 1019 -2.36 25.27 13.69
C SER A 1019 -3.44 26.15 13.05
N GLN A 1020 -3.04 27.16 12.26
CA GLN A 1020 -3.94 27.91 11.37
C GLN A 1020 -4.53 27.08 10.21
N ARG A 1021 -4.30 25.75 10.19
CA ARG A 1021 -4.64 24.82 9.11
C ARG A 1021 -5.82 23.90 9.46
N ALA A 1022 -6.23 23.91 10.72
CA ALA A 1022 -7.44 23.26 11.21
C ALA A 1022 -8.23 24.25 12.08
N GLY A 1023 -9.55 24.15 12.07
CA GLY A 1023 -10.39 24.98 12.92
C GLY A 1023 -11.79 24.39 13.09
N PRO A 1024 -12.44 24.65 14.23
CA PRO A 1024 -13.81 24.22 14.44
C PRO A 1024 -14.73 25.05 13.52
N ILE A 1025 -15.71 24.39 12.92
CA ILE A 1025 -16.83 25.01 12.24
C ILE A 1025 -18.13 24.44 12.81
N PRO A 1026 -19.23 25.20 12.81
CA PRO A 1026 -20.53 24.62 13.09
C PRO A 1026 -20.88 23.57 12.03
N ALA A 1027 -21.26 22.37 12.45
CA ALA A 1027 -21.69 21.29 11.57
C ALA A 1027 -22.48 20.24 12.35
N LEU A 1028 -23.25 19.43 11.62
CA LEU A 1028 -23.97 18.29 12.18
C LEU A 1028 -23.01 17.13 12.47
N GLY A 1029 -23.04 16.62 13.72
CA GLY A 1029 -22.21 15.52 14.25
C GLY A 1029 -22.81 14.90 15.53
N PHE A 1030 -22.02 14.11 16.25
CA PHE A 1030 -22.32 13.38 17.49
C PHE A 1030 -22.05 14.16 18.78
N ASP A 1031 -20.86 14.75 18.92
CA ASP A 1031 -20.33 15.17 20.24
C ASP A 1031 -20.56 16.65 20.55
N GLY A 1032 -21.23 17.38 19.65
CA GLY A 1032 -21.57 18.79 19.80
C GLY A 1032 -21.97 19.46 18.48
N PRO A 1033 -22.22 20.78 18.47
CA PRO A 1033 -22.60 21.53 17.28
C PRO A 1033 -21.40 21.90 16.39
N HIS A 1034 -20.18 21.49 16.74
CA HIS A 1034 -18.95 21.84 16.03
C HIS A 1034 -18.15 20.60 15.63
N VAL A 1035 -17.54 20.66 14.45
CA VAL A 1035 -16.54 19.70 13.99
C VAL A 1035 -15.26 20.44 13.62
N VAL A 1036 -14.10 19.83 13.82
CA VAL A 1036 -12.83 20.36 13.32
C VAL A 1036 -12.68 19.97 11.86
N THR A 1037 -12.43 20.96 11.01
CA THR A 1037 -12.06 20.72 9.61
C THR A 1037 -10.57 20.93 9.43
N ALA A 1038 -9.90 19.96 8.82
CA ALA A 1038 -8.53 20.11 8.34
C ALA A 1038 -8.57 20.40 6.82
N LEU A 1039 -8.17 21.61 6.44
CA LEU A 1039 -8.30 22.13 5.08
C LEU A 1039 -6.93 22.54 4.55
N ARG A 1040 -6.26 21.68 3.77
CA ARG A 1040 -5.27 22.07 2.74
C ARG A 1040 -4.64 20.84 2.06
N PRO A 1041 -4.51 20.84 0.73
CA PRO A 1041 -3.66 19.87 0.04
C PRO A 1041 -2.17 20.20 0.24
N GLY A 1042 -1.43 19.31 0.91
CA GLY A 1042 0.01 19.41 1.13
C GLY A 1042 0.61 18.18 1.84
N PHE A 1043 1.93 18.00 1.80
CA PHE A 1043 2.61 16.99 2.62
C PHE A 1043 2.82 17.56 4.03
N GLY A 1044 1.82 17.44 4.90
CA GLY A 1044 1.85 18.01 6.25
C GLY A 1044 0.88 17.31 7.22
N TYR A 1045 0.96 17.73 8.48
CA TYR A 1045 0.09 17.26 9.57
C TYR A 1045 -0.50 18.47 10.29
N ALA A 1046 -1.81 18.45 10.53
CA ALA A 1046 -2.50 19.41 11.36
C ALA A 1046 -2.74 18.81 12.75
N GLN A 1047 -2.38 19.55 13.80
CA GLN A 1047 -2.74 19.18 15.18
C GLN A 1047 -4.21 19.54 15.43
N VAL A 1048 -5.00 18.57 15.87
CA VAL A 1048 -6.45 18.71 16.05
C VAL A 1048 -6.90 18.47 17.49
N ALA A 1049 -6.02 17.94 18.34
CA ALA A 1049 -6.22 17.87 19.78
C ALA A 1049 -4.84 17.86 20.46
N ASN A 1050 -4.76 18.46 21.64
CA ASN A 1050 -3.64 18.34 22.57
C ASN A 1050 -4.20 18.41 23.98
N VAL A 1051 -3.85 17.47 24.85
CA VAL A 1051 -4.47 17.37 26.17
C VAL A 1051 -3.40 16.99 27.19
N SER A 1052 -3.41 17.69 28.32
CA SER A 1052 -2.65 17.30 29.50
C SER A 1052 -3.40 16.24 30.31
N MET A 1053 -2.69 15.23 30.76
CA MET A 1053 -3.18 14.14 31.62
C MET A 1053 -2.48 14.25 32.97
N VAL A 1054 -3.24 14.33 34.05
CA VAL A 1054 -2.73 14.52 35.43
C VAL A 1054 -3.03 13.27 36.25
N ASN A 1055 -2.09 12.84 37.09
CA ASN A 1055 -2.23 11.65 37.94
C ASN A 1055 -2.60 10.37 37.12
N LEU A 1056 -1.80 10.06 36.11
CA LEU A 1056 -1.95 8.88 35.23
C LEU A 1056 -1.71 7.57 35.99
N PRO A 1057 -2.63 6.58 35.99
CA PRO A 1057 -2.41 5.30 36.66
C PRO A 1057 -1.12 4.59 36.23
N PRO A 1058 -0.36 3.98 37.16
CA PRO A 1058 0.87 3.24 36.84
C PRO A 1058 0.61 1.80 36.34
N GLN A 1059 -0.48 1.60 35.59
CA GLN A 1059 -0.90 0.31 35.04
C GLN A 1059 -1.79 0.52 33.80
N GLY A 1060 -2.06 -0.54 33.05
CA GLY A 1060 -2.97 -0.49 31.91
C GLY A 1060 -2.46 0.29 30.71
N ASN A 1061 -3.39 0.64 29.82
CA ASN A 1061 -3.16 1.32 28.56
C ASN A 1061 -4.03 2.57 28.44
N LEU A 1062 -3.63 3.48 27.55
CA LEU A 1062 -4.45 4.57 27.07
C LEU A 1062 -5.15 4.12 25.79
N TRP A 1063 -6.46 4.27 25.77
CA TRP A 1063 -7.33 3.98 24.66
C TRP A 1063 -7.84 5.28 24.06
N LEU A 1064 -7.46 5.53 22.81
CA LEU A 1064 -7.71 6.76 22.11
C LEU A 1064 -8.70 6.50 20.99
N GLU A 1065 -9.77 7.29 20.96
CA GLU A 1065 -10.85 7.19 19.99
C GLU A 1065 -11.11 8.55 19.36
N MET A 1066 -11.46 8.53 18.08
CA MET A 1066 -11.82 9.73 17.34
C MET A 1066 -12.85 9.35 16.28
N TRP A 1067 -13.92 10.13 16.18
CA TRP A 1067 -14.84 10.03 15.06
C TRP A 1067 -14.41 10.98 13.96
N TYR A 1068 -14.42 10.48 12.72
CA TYR A 1068 -14.04 11.26 11.57
C TYR A 1068 -14.85 10.87 10.33
N ARG A 1069 -14.97 11.81 9.41
CA ARG A 1069 -15.48 11.56 8.06
C ARG A 1069 -14.73 12.39 7.03
N THR A 1070 -14.79 11.96 5.79
CA THR A 1070 -14.10 12.59 4.65
C THR A 1070 -15.13 13.03 3.63
N ARG A 1071 -15.13 14.32 3.27
CA ARG A 1071 -15.85 14.84 2.10
C ARG A 1071 -14.85 15.12 0.98
N GLY A 1072 -14.96 14.40 -0.13
CA GLY A 1072 -13.87 14.24 -1.10
C GLY A 1072 -12.98 13.04 -0.77
N THR A 1073 -11.90 12.85 -1.52
CA THR A 1073 -10.98 11.72 -1.33
C THR A 1073 -9.60 12.15 -0.88
N SER A 1074 -9.17 11.58 0.24
CA SER A 1074 -7.77 11.37 0.57
C SER A 1074 -7.67 10.40 1.73
N ALA A 1075 -7.22 9.20 1.39
CA ALA A 1075 -6.07 8.64 2.06
C ALA A 1075 -5.21 8.10 0.91
N HIS A 1076 -4.05 8.69 0.67
CA HIS A 1076 -2.97 7.87 0.11
C HIS A 1076 -2.71 6.76 1.13
N ASP A 1077 -2.42 5.53 0.70
CA ASP A 1077 -2.12 4.39 1.61
C ASP A 1077 -0.94 4.64 2.59
N ARG A 1078 -0.29 5.81 2.51
CA ARG A 1078 0.82 6.26 3.38
C ARG A 1078 0.45 7.37 4.36
N GLU A 1079 -0.75 7.94 4.25
CA GLU A 1079 -1.24 8.95 5.19
C GLU A 1079 -1.72 8.23 6.46
N MET A 1080 -1.24 8.67 7.62
CA MET A 1080 -1.57 8.05 8.91
C MET A 1080 -2.15 9.13 9.82
N ILE A 1081 -3.12 8.79 10.66
CA ILE A 1081 -3.42 9.61 11.83
C ILE A 1081 -2.36 9.26 12.87
N ILE A 1082 -1.68 10.28 13.41
CA ILE A 1082 -0.58 10.11 14.35
C ILE A 1082 -1.02 10.64 15.70
N VAL A 1083 -0.80 9.86 16.75
CA VAL A 1083 -0.92 10.32 18.13
C VAL A 1083 0.42 10.24 18.81
N LYS A 1084 0.85 11.36 19.37
CA LYS A 1084 2.04 11.42 20.23
C LYS A 1084 1.58 11.38 21.68
N VAL A 1085 2.19 10.53 22.48
CA VAL A 1085 1.95 10.42 23.92
C VAL A 1085 3.28 10.68 24.63
N ALA A 1086 3.34 11.70 25.47
CA ALA A 1086 4.56 12.12 26.15
C ALA A 1086 4.31 12.23 27.66
N GLY A 1087 5.30 11.83 28.47
CA GLY A 1087 5.27 11.99 29.92
C GLY A 1087 6.31 13.03 30.32
N ASP A 1088 6.11 13.71 31.45
CA ASP A 1088 7.01 14.78 31.90
C ASP A 1088 8.48 14.31 31.97
N ASP A 1089 8.69 13.05 32.39
CA ASP A 1089 10.01 12.41 32.53
C ASP A 1089 10.20 11.17 31.64
N ALA A 1090 9.32 10.94 30.66
CA ALA A 1090 9.36 9.74 29.80
C ALA A 1090 9.51 10.08 28.31
N PRO A 1091 10.20 9.24 27.52
CA PRO A 1091 10.33 9.46 26.08
C PRO A 1091 8.95 9.44 25.41
N ALA A 1092 8.74 10.36 24.47
CA ALA A 1092 7.49 10.43 23.72
C ALA A 1092 7.30 9.17 22.85
N GLY A 1093 6.19 8.47 23.07
CA GLY A 1093 5.69 7.40 22.21
C GLY A 1093 4.92 7.97 21.03
N VAL A 1094 4.89 7.22 19.93
CA VAL A 1094 4.09 7.54 18.74
C VAL A 1094 3.29 6.32 18.33
N VAL A 1095 1.97 6.45 18.29
CA VAL A 1095 1.05 5.45 17.74
C VAL A 1095 0.36 6.03 16.52
N SER A 1096 0.03 5.19 15.54
CA SER A 1096 -0.56 5.67 14.29
C SER A 1096 -1.44 4.63 13.61
N ALA A 1097 -2.50 5.08 12.94
CA ALA A 1097 -3.39 4.22 12.18
C ALA A 1097 -3.77 4.87 10.84
N PRO A 1098 -3.92 4.08 9.75
CA PRO A 1098 -4.33 4.62 8.47
C PRO A 1098 -5.82 5.03 8.54
N PRO A 1099 -6.19 6.25 8.11
CA PRO A 1099 -7.60 6.60 7.96
C PRO A 1099 -8.20 5.79 6.83
N GLN A 1100 -9.37 5.20 7.07
CA GLN A 1100 -10.19 4.58 6.05
C GLN A 1100 -11.00 5.62 5.29
N ARG A 1101 -11.25 5.36 3.99
CA ARG A 1101 -12.17 6.16 3.17
C ARG A 1101 -13.59 6.01 3.70
N THR A 1102 -14.25 7.12 4.00
CA THR A 1102 -15.56 7.08 4.69
C THR A 1102 -16.74 7.37 3.78
N PHE A 1103 -16.51 7.94 2.58
CA PHE A 1103 -17.57 8.35 1.67
C PHE A 1103 -18.61 9.26 2.35
N GLY A 1104 -18.16 10.11 3.28
CA GLY A 1104 -18.99 11.04 4.06
C GLY A 1104 -19.80 10.39 5.18
N LEU A 1105 -19.63 9.09 5.45
CA LEU A 1105 -20.16 8.43 6.65
C LEU A 1105 -19.24 8.68 7.84
N TRP A 1106 -19.78 8.65 9.04
CA TRP A 1106 -18.96 8.72 10.25
C TRP A 1106 -18.26 7.39 10.53
N HIS A 1107 -16.98 7.48 10.84
CA HIS A 1107 -16.13 6.34 11.16
C HIS A 1107 -15.40 6.59 12.47
N LYS A 1108 -15.29 5.54 13.29
CA LYS A 1108 -14.43 5.54 14.46
C LYS A 1108 -13.03 5.04 14.08
N ILE A 1109 -12.00 5.73 14.55
CA ILE A 1109 -10.65 5.19 14.61
C ILE A 1109 -10.24 4.98 16.07
N VAL A 1110 -9.48 3.92 16.29
CA VAL A 1110 -9.02 3.49 17.61
C VAL A 1110 -7.50 3.33 17.58
N LEU A 1111 -6.84 3.87 18.61
CA LEU A 1111 -5.41 3.74 18.84
C LEU A 1111 -5.17 3.38 20.30
N GLU A 1112 -4.23 2.49 20.55
CA GLU A 1112 -3.87 2.03 21.88
C GLU A 1112 -2.39 2.33 22.14
N SER A 1113 -2.09 2.88 23.31
CA SER A 1113 -0.72 3.14 23.77
C SER A 1113 -0.56 2.62 25.19
N PRO A 1114 0.57 1.99 25.56
CA PRO A 1114 0.85 1.68 26.96
C PRO A 1114 0.74 2.92 27.84
N ALA A 1115 0.19 2.78 29.05
CA ALA A 1115 0.17 3.88 30.00
C ALA A 1115 1.61 4.27 30.36
N LEU A 1116 1.89 5.57 30.38
CA LEU A 1116 3.22 6.05 30.66
C LEU A 1116 3.61 5.86 32.12
N ASN A 1117 4.88 5.52 32.30
CA ASN A 1117 5.62 5.40 33.55
C ASN A 1117 5.64 6.67 34.45
N THR A 1118 4.70 7.60 34.36
CA THR A 1118 4.85 8.97 34.88
C THR A 1118 3.62 9.41 35.68
N PHE A 1119 3.76 10.45 36.49
CA PHE A 1119 2.63 11.03 37.21
C PHE A 1119 1.73 11.85 36.27
N ASN A 1120 2.34 12.69 35.43
CA ASN A 1120 1.65 13.49 34.43
C ASN A 1120 2.13 13.16 33.02
N GLY A 1121 1.35 13.56 32.03
CA GLY A 1121 1.72 13.49 30.63
C GLY A 1121 0.83 14.33 29.73
N SER A 1122 0.97 14.14 28.43
CA SER A 1122 0.14 14.77 27.42
C SER A 1122 -0.05 13.85 26.22
N PHE A 1123 -1.15 14.05 25.50
CA PHE A 1123 -1.33 13.45 24.18
C PHE A 1123 -1.67 14.52 23.15
N ALA A 1124 -1.19 14.35 21.92
CA ALA A 1124 -1.52 15.22 20.80
C ALA A 1124 -1.86 14.42 19.56
N VAL A 1125 -2.99 14.75 18.93
CA VAL A 1125 -3.49 14.09 17.71
C VAL A 1125 -3.16 14.95 16.50
N PHE A 1126 -2.54 14.32 15.51
CA PHE A 1126 -2.14 14.89 14.25
C PHE A 1126 -2.82 14.14 13.12
N VAL A 1127 -3.52 14.86 12.25
CA VAL A 1127 -4.16 14.30 11.07
C VAL A 1127 -3.46 14.76 9.80
N PRO A 1128 -3.42 13.92 8.75
CA PRO A 1128 -2.78 14.28 7.50
C PRO A 1128 -3.51 15.45 6.84
N GLU A 1129 -2.73 16.34 6.21
CA GLU A 1129 -3.25 17.39 5.34
C GLU A 1129 -3.83 16.75 4.07
N SER A 1130 -5.11 16.45 4.18
CA SER A 1130 -5.87 15.67 3.22
C SER A 1130 -6.28 16.57 2.03
N ALA A 1131 -6.36 15.99 0.83
CA ALA A 1131 -6.81 16.72 -0.36
C ALA A 1131 -8.34 16.90 -0.42
N GLY A 1132 -9.08 16.24 0.46
CA GLY A 1132 -10.48 16.51 0.78
C GLY A 1132 -10.64 17.27 2.10
N ILE A 1133 -11.87 17.33 2.56
CA ILE A 1133 -12.22 17.86 3.89
C ILE A 1133 -12.27 16.67 4.83
N LEU A 1134 -11.37 16.65 5.81
CA LEU A 1134 -11.46 15.74 6.95
C LEU A 1134 -12.20 16.47 8.07
N GLU A 1135 -13.39 15.98 8.40
CA GLU A 1135 -14.17 16.42 9.55
C GLU A 1135 -13.87 15.48 10.72
N ILE A 1136 -13.63 16.06 11.88
CA ILE A 1136 -13.33 15.36 13.13
C ILE A 1136 -14.31 15.83 14.18
N ASP A 1137 -14.93 14.88 14.84
CA ASP A 1137 -15.99 15.12 15.80
C ASP A 1137 -15.67 14.33 17.05
N GLY A 1138 -15.17 15.03 18.06
CA GLY A 1138 -14.70 14.41 19.27
C GLY A 1138 -13.36 13.69 19.15
N VAL A 1139 -12.49 13.94 20.14
CA VAL A 1139 -11.35 13.07 20.45
C VAL A 1139 -11.49 12.67 21.90
N ARG A 1140 -11.50 11.37 22.17
CA ARG A 1140 -11.61 10.82 23.52
C ARG A 1140 -10.39 9.97 23.85
N VAL A 1141 -9.80 10.20 25.01
CA VAL A 1141 -8.72 9.38 25.54
C VAL A 1141 -9.14 8.87 26.89
N ARG A 1142 -9.08 7.55 27.07
CA ARG A 1142 -9.52 6.85 28.28
C ARG A 1142 -8.40 5.96 28.78
N HIS A 1143 -8.25 5.89 30.09
CA HIS A 1143 -7.45 4.87 30.72
C HIS A 1143 -8.22 3.54 30.72
N VAL A 1144 -7.51 2.47 30.35
CA VAL A 1144 -8.01 1.10 30.40
C VAL A 1144 -7.09 0.31 31.31
N SER A 1145 -7.66 -0.18 32.41
CA SER A 1145 -6.92 -0.98 33.38
C SER A 1145 -6.53 -2.37 32.87
N ASP A 1146 -5.48 -2.94 33.48
CA ASP A 1146 -5.07 -4.35 33.30
C ASP A 1146 -6.26 -5.30 33.49
N ARG A 1147 -7.14 -5.00 34.46
CA ARG A 1147 -8.36 -5.77 34.76
C ARG A 1147 -9.39 -5.70 33.64
N GLN A 1148 -9.61 -4.52 33.03
CA GLN A 1148 -10.54 -4.37 31.91
C GLN A 1148 -10.04 -5.11 30.67
N HIS A 1149 -8.73 -5.07 30.40
CA HIS A 1149 -8.12 -5.88 29.35
C HIS A 1149 -8.30 -7.38 29.58
N ASP A 1150 -8.06 -7.87 30.80
CA ASP A 1150 -8.28 -9.28 31.11
C ASP A 1150 -9.75 -9.67 31.04
N ALA A 1151 -10.66 -8.79 31.48
CA ALA A 1151 -12.11 -9.01 31.39
C ALA A 1151 -12.57 -9.17 29.93
N LEU A 1152 -12.12 -8.29 29.03
CA LEU A 1152 -12.42 -8.42 27.60
C LEU A 1152 -11.84 -9.71 27.02
N ARG A 1153 -10.59 -10.02 27.35
CA ARG A 1153 -9.93 -11.25 26.86
C ARG A 1153 -10.71 -12.49 27.26
N ARG A 1154 -11.15 -12.59 28.52
CA ARG A 1154 -11.96 -13.71 29.03
C ARG A 1154 -13.34 -13.75 28.38
N PHE A 1155 -13.97 -12.59 28.18
CA PHE A 1155 -15.25 -12.50 27.49
C PHE A 1155 -15.16 -13.06 26.07
N VAL A 1156 -14.17 -12.63 25.28
CA VAL A 1156 -13.98 -13.10 23.90
C VAL A 1156 -13.68 -14.61 23.83
N GLN A 1157 -13.07 -15.19 24.88
CA GLN A 1157 -12.83 -16.63 24.97
C GLN A 1157 -14.10 -17.45 25.25
N GLY A 1158 -15.18 -16.80 25.70
CA GLY A 1158 -16.43 -17.44 26.05
C GLY A 1158 -16.39 -18.25 27.34
N ALA A 1159 -17.45 -19.00 27.60
CA ALA A 1159 -17.44 -19.98 28.68
C ALA A 1159 -16.45 -21.10 28.30
N ASP A 1160 -15.42 -21.33 29.11
CA ASP A 1160 -14.52 -22.47 28.91
C ASP A 1160 -15.37 -23.76 28.84
N PRO A 1161 -15.35 -24.53 27.73
CA PRO A 1161 -16.22 -25.68 27.53
C PRO A 1161 -15.86 -26.91 28.39
N GLN A 1162 -14.92 -26.80 29.33
CA GLN A 1162 -14.50 -27.89 30.23
C GLN A 1162 -15.44 -28.15 31.41
#